data_AF-A0A7S0EXX6-F1
#
_entry.id   AF-A0A7S0EXX6-F1
#
_cell.length_a   1.000
_cell.length_b   1.000
_cell.length_c   1.000
_cell.angle_alpha   90.00
_cell.angle_beta   90.00
_cell.angle_gamma   90.00
#
_symmetry.space_group_name_H-M   'P 1'
#
loop_
_entity.id
_entity.type
_entity.pdbx_description
1 polymer ?
#
loop_
_entity_poly.entity_id
_entity_poly.type
_entity_poly.pdbx_seq_one_letter_code
_entity_poly.pdbx_strand_id
1 'polypeptide(L)'
;EDMAVNWAVGMRVVRGGNKEMRGTLFAVKDQKFSVCWDGGNIETFEEPQIKQLVADHNTLDQVVFHTRAHLKVGSEEDSVESLYNEIKGSFQSAHSRLAILRISGGQKEAANKKLEAMLSSTRASFEKAMNEKQLKLKRVEMDAGEAMNAHKILMNELSRERAERGKIEALARVEAKARQRAEADTINLMRKLESFNEQFSIQMQMRKTAEQALATEVQSRSLSEENVTREMSSRLSLEQEILRLRELLKVVEDERVHASQDAIRAANAALMLETEKAQANELSSRARSECESKAMELHTVRQELMQTQSRLREAQVEIENLNEPENPHWSIQRSNNLAQEYEAKYRQVVSESQVWRQQTEAMSDETAQLKLKINQLQQFLNESQRNAEAMADKLKQLEAEREKFYLELQVSARETTDREKSLNQSKAELQAASMEIMQLRSRLSQVEVLEMELESSKLRQQDLETKLKRQTLQMDNSPDRIRLGASSVQMDDETRAESKGLELAVVQLSEQNRKLLEENQIHQEELRDWSLKWEELTTQKIATPAFSQQFPSTDATFISITKSEANQIQNSPDYLEPSKGSKVYVLQVVPGGAADISRQIAADDALLLVNGESIEGLHLDDVFAKIQGIENSEVTLTFSRFMGTGLGDQVYSITLKRRRGDLSTPINKAGVGLLLGKFDADDI
;
A
#
# COMPACT_ATOMS: atom_id res chain seq x y z
N GLU A 1 49.78 11.40 0.82
CA GLU A 1 49.21 10.49 1.82
C GLU A 1 47.78 10.79 2.24
N ASP A 2 47.12 11.90 1.86
CA ASP A 2 45.72 12.16 2.27
C ASP A 2 44.74 12.52 1.14
N MET A 3 44.64 11.71 0.09
CA MET A 3 43.44 11.70 -0.79
C MET A 3 43.20 10.31 -1.37
N ALA A 4 42.57 9.43 -0.58
CA ALA A 4 41.97 8.20 -1.08
C ALA A 4 40.63 8.52 -1.73
N VAL A 5 40.65 8.82 -3.04
CA VAL A 5 39.44 8.91 -3.85
C VAL A 5 39.15 7.49 -4.37
N ASN A 6 38.04 6.90 -3.96
CA ASN A 6 37.56 5.63 -4.50
C ASN A 6 36.99 5.87 -5.90
N TRP A 7 37.72 5.47 -6.95
CA TRP A 7 37.18 5.38 -8.30
C TRP A 7 36.61 3.98 -8.49
N ALA A 8 35.29 3.86 -8.61
CA ALA A 8 34.66 2.65 -9.13
C ALA A 8 34.71 2.73 -10.67
N VAL A 9 35.60 1.97 -11.31
CA VAL A 9 35.75 1.99 -12.77
C VAL A 9 35.32 0.62 -13.30
N GLY A 10 34.19 0.57 -14.02
CA GLY A 10 33.63 -0.65 -14.63
C GLY A 10 34.45 -1.21 -15.80
N MET A 11 35.72 -1.55 -15.56
CA MET A 11 36.59 -2.21 -16.53
C MET A 11 36.47 -3.73 -16.39
N ARG A 12 36.34 -4.45 -17.51
CA ARG A 12 36.44 -5.90 -17.51
C ARG A 12 37.91 -6.32 -17.40
N VAL A 13 38.18 -7.21 -16.46
CA VAL A 13 39.49 -7.83 -16.28
C VAL A 13 39.40 -9.28 -16.77
N VAL A 14 40.38 -9.69 -17.58
CA VAL A 14 40.49 -11.06 -18.07
C VAL A 14 41.79 -11.66 -17.53
N ARG A 15 41.68 -12.77 -16.78
CA ARG A 15 42.85 -13.47 -16.25
C ARG A 15 43.25 -14.61 -17.18
N GLY A 16 44.44 -14.53 -17.78
CA GLY A 16 44.98 -15.54 -18.68
C GLY A 16 45.50 -16.79 -17.96
N GLY A 17 44.71 -17.87 -18.02
CA GLY A 17 45.04 -19.26 -17.67
C GLY A 17 44.13 -20.22 -18.47
N ASN A 18 44.16 -21.53 -18.22
CA ASN A 18 43.37 -22.54 -18.98
C ASN A 18 41.84 -22.33 -18.96
N LYS A 19 41.33 -21.39 -18.15
CA LYS A 19 39.94 -20.89 -18.18
C LYS A 19 39.94 -19.37 -18.13
N GLU A 20 39.28 -18.75 -19.08
CA GLU A 20 39.07 -17.30 -19.15
C GLU A 20 38.03 -16.91 -18.10
N MET A 21 38.45 -16.16 -17.07
CA MET A 21 37.54 -15.60 -16.07
C MET A 21 37.34 -14.11 -16.33
N ARG A 22 36.08 -13.67 -16.23
CA ARG A 22 35.65 -12.27 -16.43
C ARG A 22 35.19 -11.69 -15.11
N GLY A 23 35.62 -10.46 -14.83
CA GLY A 23 35.26 -9.75 -13.62
C GLY A 23 35.33 -8.23 -13.81
N THR A 24 34.68 -7.49 -12.93
CA THR A 24 34.63 -6.03 -12.94
C THR A 24 35.58 -5.46 -11.88
N LEU A 25 36.49 -4.58 -12.29
CA LEU A 25 37.34 -3.85 -11.35
C LEU A 25 36.46 -2.92 -10.50
N PHE A 26 36.56 -2.99 -9.17
CA PHE A 26 35.70 -2.15 -8.30
C PHE A 26 36.48 -1.18 -7.41
N ALA A 27 37.78 -1.42 -7.16
CA ALA A 27 38.61 -0.52 -6.37
C ALA A 27 40.10 -0.64 -6.74
N VAL A 28 40.81 0.50 -6.69
CA VAL A 28 42.27 0.58 -6.77
C VAL A 28 42.79 1.38 -5.58
N LYS A 29 43.64 0.77 -4.75
CA LYS A 29 44.24 1.44 -3.58
C LYS A 29 45.64 0.90 -3.34
N ASP A 30 46.64 1.77 -3.18
CA ASP A 30 48.01 1.41 -2.82
C ASP A 30 48.62 0.30 -3.72
N GLN A 31 48.49 0.43 -5.05
CA GLN A 31 48.91 -0.58 -6.06
C GLN A 31 48.21 -1.94 -5.95
N LYS A 32 47.10 -2.00 -5.20
CA LYS A 32 46.21 -3.17 -5.10
C LYS A 32 44.93 -2.95 -5.88
N PHE A 33 44.59 -3.92 -6.72
CA PHE A 33 43.41 -3.92 -7.59
C PHE A 33 42.41 -4.93 -7.05
N SER A 34 41.19 -4.52 -6.75
CA SER A 34 40.15 -5.44 -6.31
C SER A 34 39.12 -5.65 -7.42
N VAL A 35 38.88 -6.91 -7.78
CA VAL A 35 38.03 -7.34 -8.90
C VAL A 35 36.90 -8.22 -8.37
N CYS A 36 35.67 -7.92 -8.76
CA CYS A 36 34.51 -8.77 -8.52
C CYS A 36 34.29 -9.69 -9.73
N TRP A 37 34.46 -10.99 -9.58
CA TRP A 37 34.27 -11.97 -10.65
C TRP A 37 32.79 -12.29 -10.86
N ASP A 38 32.41 -12.78 -12.05
CA ASP A 38 31.02 -13.11 -12.46
C ASP A 38 30.32 -14.24 -11.64
N GLY A 39 30.81 -14.54 -10.43
CA GLY A 39 30.19 -15.41 -9.43
C GLY A 39 30.08 -14.78 -8.03
N GLY A 40 30.27 -13.46 -7.91
CA GLY A 40 30.11 -12.69 -6.66
C GLY A 40 31.34 -12.67 -5.74
N ASN A 41 32.44 -13.34 -6.12
CA ASN A 41 33.68 -13.34 -5.33
C ASN A 41 34.54 -12.12 -5.65
N ILE A 42 35.05 -11.49 -4.61
CA ILE A 42 35.98 -10.35 -4.68
C ILE A 42 37.41 -10.83 -4.41
N GLU A 43 38.33 -10.57 -5.33
CA GLU A 43 39.77 -10.86 -5.17
C GLU A 43 40.61 -9.59 -5.32
N THR A 44 41.67 -9.47 -4.52
CA THR A 44 42.60 -8.33 -4.54
C THR A 44 43.99 -8.76 -5.02
N PHE A 45 44.55 -8.04 -6.00
CA PHE A 45 45.84 -8.34 -6.65
C PHE A 45 46.84 -7.20 -6.49
N GLU A 46 48.12 -7.52 -6.40
CA GLU A 46 49.22 -6.55 -6.53
C GLU A 46 49.68 -6.47 -8.00
N GLU A 47 50.14 -5.29 -8.42
CA GLU A 47 50.37 -4.84 -9.81
C GLU A 47 51.12 -5.80 -10.79
N PRO A 48 52.02 -6.74 -10.41
CA PRO A 48 52.65 -7.62 -11.41
C PRO A 48 51.78 -8.81 -11.87
N GLN A 49 50.61 -9.07 -11.29
CA GLN A 49 49.84 -10.30 -11.60
C GLN A 49 48.77 -10.14 -12.71
N ILE A 50 48.45 -8.92 -13.12
CA ILE A 50 47.42 -8.64 -14.13
C ILE A 50 48.10 -8.55 -15.50
N LYS A 51 48.00 -9.61 -16.30
CA LYS A 51 48.67 -9.71 -17.62
C LYS A 51 48.05 -8.81 -18.68
N GLN A 52 46.76 -8.49 -18.59
CA GLN A 52 46.05 -7.69 -19.60
C GLN A 52 44.78 -7.05 -19.02
N LEU A 53 44.61 -5.75 -19.25
CA LEU A 53 43.35 -5.02 -19.05
C LEU A 53 42.73 -4.80 -20.43
N VAL A 54 41.49 -5.23 -20.63
CA VAL A 54 40.80 -5.10 -21.92
C VAL A 54 39.57 -4.20 -21.71
N ALA A 55 39.58 -3.02 -22.32
CA ALA A 55 38.39 -2.18 -22.40
C ALA A 55 37.44 -2.76 -23.47
N ASP A 56 36.17 -2.90 -23.13
CA ASP A 56 35.18 -3.48 -24.05
C ASP A 56 34.94 -2.53 -25.23
N HIS A 57 35.19 -3.02 -26.44
CA HIS A 57 35.19 -2.25 -27.67
C HIS A 57 33.77 -2.15 -28.23
N ASN A 58 33.07 -1.04 -27.93
CA ASN A 58 31.92 -0.62 -28.75
C ASN A 58 31.82 0.90 -28.97
N THR A 59 32.91 1.63 -28.74
CA THR A 59 33.09 2.98 -29.29
C THR A 59 34.52 3.12 -29.81
N LEU A 60 34.65 3.57 -31.05
CA LEU A 60 35.91 3.91 -31.70
C LEU A 60 36.61 5.03 -30.92
N ASP A 61 37.76 4.73 -30.32
CA ASP A 61 39.04 5.41 -30.57
C ASP A 61 40.15 4.80 -29.68
N GLN A 62 41.37 4.75 -30.22
CA GLN A 62 42.56 4.23 -29.55
C GLN A 62 42.90 5.03 -28.29
N VAL A 63 42.97 4.36 -27.13
CA VAL A 63 43.66 4.90 -25.95
C VAL A 63 45.04 4.25 -25.86
N VAL A 64 46.06 4.99 -26.29
CA VAL A 64 47.48 4.63 -26.09
C VAL A 64 48.02 5.43 -24.92
N PHE A 65 48.43 4.76 -23.83
CA PHE A 65 49.20 5.40 -22.76
C PHE A 65 50.67 5.51 -23.19
N HIS A 66 51.12 6.73 -23.50
CA HIS A 66 52.55 7.01 -23.67
C HIS A 66 53.17 7.39 -22.33
N THR A 67 54.12 6.57 -21.89
CA THR A 67 55.06 6.95 -20.82
C THR A 67 55.97 8.08 -21.30
N ARG A 68 56.21 9.00 -20.38
CA ARG A 68 56.96 10.26 -20.47
C ARG A 68 58.42 10.04 -20.95
N ALA A 69 58.65 10.09 -22.27
CA ALA A 69 59.96 10.35 -22.89
C ALA A 69 59.73 10.76 -24.36
N HIS A 70 60.47 11.76 -24.84
CA HIS A 70 60.42 12.37 -26.20
C HIS A 70 59.47 13.56 -26.40
N LEU A 71 59.73 14.66 -25.69
CA LEU A 71 59.63 16.00 -26.26
C LEU A 71 61.04 16.41 -26.69
N LYS A 72 61.42 16.06 -27.93
CA LYS A 72 62.42 16.83 -28.68
C LYS A 72 61.63 17.77 -29.57
N VAL A 73 61.56 19.02 -29.13
CA VAL A 73 61.21 20.16 -29.95
C VAL A 73 62.12 20.15 -31.18
N GLY A 74 61.55 19.90 -32.35
CA GLY A 74 62.21 20.14 -33.62
C GLY A 74 62.29 21.66 -33.81
N SER A 75 63.52 22.17 -33.84
CA SER A 75 63.83 23.57 -34.10
C SER A 75 63.44 23.94 -35.53
N GLU A 76 62.64 25.00 -35.65
CA GLU A 76 62.53 25.84 -36.83
C GLU A 76 63.93 26.38 -37.21
N GLU A 77 64.40 26.07 -38.41
CA GLU A 77 65.43 26.83 -39.10
C GLU A 77 65.10 26.89 -40.60
N ASP A 78 64.10 27.70 -40.94
CA ASP A 78 64.18 28.54 -42.13
C ASP A 78 64.34 29.97 -41.61
N SER A 79 65.57 30.32 -41.21
CA SER A 79 65.83 31.64 -40.68
C SER A 79 65.52 32.69 -41.75
N VAL A 80 64.95 33.82 -41.32
CA VAL A 80 64.69 34.99 -42.17
C VAL A 80 65.95 35.42 -42.96
N GLU A 81 67.14 35.06 -42.47
CA GLU A 81 68.44 35.24 -43.12
C GLU A 81 68.58 34.43 -44.43
N SER A 82 68.01 33.22 -44.51
CA SER A 82 68.02 32.35 -45.69
C SER A 82 67.20 32.96 -46.84
N LEU A 83 65.96 33.37 -46.53
CA LEU A 83 65.07 34.08 -47.45
C LEU A 83 65.64 35.43 -47.89
N TYR A 84 66.30 36.16 -46.97
CA TYR A 84 66.94 37.45 -47.31
C TYR A 84 68.10 37.29 -48.32
N ASN A 85 68.89 36.22 -48.19
CA ASN A 85 70.03 35.97 -49.07
C ASN A 85 69.61 35.48 -50.47
N GLU A 86 68.51 34.72 -50.57
CA GLU A 86 67.94 34.28 -51.86
C GLU A 86 67.31 35.46 -52.65
N ILE A 87 66.60 36.35 -51.95
CA ILE A 87 66.05 37.58 -52.53
C ILE A 87 67.17 38.51 -53.00
N LYS A 88 68.25 38.66 -52.22
CA LYS A 88 69.40 39.50 -52.57
C LYS A 88 70.17 38.99 -53.80
N GLY A 89 70.34 37.66 -53.93
CA GLY A 89 70.96 37.04 -55.11
C GLY A 89 70.14 37.23 -56.39
N SER A 90 68.82 37.13 -56.26
CA SER A 90 67.88 37.31 -57.37
C SER A 90 67.84 38.77 -57.86
N PHE A 91 67.93 39.74 -56.93
CA PHE A 91 67.95 41.17 -57.26
C PHE A 91 69.22 41.60 -58.00
N GLN A 92 70.38 41.05 -57.63
CA GLN A 92 71.66 41.35 -58.30
C GLN A 92 71.74 40.73 -59.71
N SER A 93 71.11 39.57 -59.92
CA SER A 93 70.95 38.94 -61.24
C SER A 93 70.01 39.75 -62.14
N ALA A 94 68.91 40.28 -61.60
CA ALA A 94 67.96 41.13 -62.34
C ALA A 94 68.56 42.51 -62.71
N HIS A 95 69.36 43.10 -61.82
CA HIS A 95 70.02 44.39 -62.08
C HIS A 95 71.08 44.28 -63.20
N SER A 96 71.76 43.14 -63.29
CA SER A 96 72.73 42.85 -64.35
C SER A 96 72.06 42.65 -65.73
N ARG A 97 70.81 42.15 -65.77
CA ARG A 97 70.03 41.99 -67.01
C ARG A 97 69.40 43.30 -67.48
N LEU A 98 69.00 44.17 -66.56
CA LEU A 98 68.49 45.52 -66.89
C LEU A 98 69.57 46.46 -67.46
N ALA A 99 70.84 46.26 -67.10
CA ALA A 99 71.95 47.01 -67.67
C ALA A 99 72.19 46.72 -69.17
N ILE A 100 71.69 45.61 -69.70
CA ILE A 100 71.89 45.17 -71.08
C ILE A 100 70.85 45.77 -72.05
N LEU A 101 69.69 46.21 -71.55
CA LEU A 101 68.59 46.73 -72.39
C LEU A 101 68.58 48.26 -72.52
N ARG A 102 69.72 48.82 -72.95
CA ARG A 102 69.83 50.26 -73.27
C ARG A 102 70.04 50.46 -74.78
N ILE A 103 68.99 50.30 -75.59
CA ILE A 103 69.02 50.70 -77.01
C ILE A 103 67.75 51.48 -77.43
N SER A 104 68.03 52.65 -78.02
CA SER A 104 67.30 53.55 -78.96
C SER A 104 65.84 53.97 -78.73
N GLY A 105 65.67 55.08 -78.00
CA GLY A 105 65.20 56.40 -78.49
C GLY A 105 63.87 56.63 -79.23
N GLY A 106 63.30 55.67 -79.98
CA GLY A 106 62.30 56.00 -81.02
C GLY A 106 60.82 55.77 -80.69
N GLN A 107 60.48 54.80 -79.83
CA GLN A 107 59.08 54.41 -79.58
C GLN A 107 58.62 54.58 -78.12
N LYS A 108 59.38 55.36 -77.35
CA LYS A 108 59.23 55.48 -75.90
C LYS A 108 57.91 56.12 -75.48
N GLU A 109 57.38 57.05 -76.27
CA GLU A 109 56.22 57.85 -75.89
C GLU A 109 54.88 57.12 -76.14
N ALA A 110 54.79 56.33 -77.22
CA ALA A 110 53.62 55.49 -77.50
C ALA A 110 53.54 54.29 -76.53
N ALA A 111 54.70 53.70 -76.20
CA ALA A 111 54.79 52.65 -75.19
C ALA A 111 54.42 53.18 -73.79
N ASN A 112 54.86 54.39 -73.42
CA ASN A 112 54.50 55.00 -72.14
C ASN A 112 53.01 55.33 -72.04
N LYS A 113 52.38 55.88 -73.08
CA LYS A 113 50.92 56.15 -73.05
C LYS A 113 50.08 54.87 -72.97
N LYS A 114 50.49 53.81 -73.67
CA LYS A 114 49.80 52.50 -73.57
C LYS A 114 50.00 51.86 -72.19
N LEU A 115 51.18 52.02 -71.60
CA LEU A 115 51.49 51.58 -70.24
C LEU A 115 50.65 52.33 -69.20
N GLU A 116 50.52 53.65 -69.30
CA GLU A 116 49.69 54.45 -68.39
C GLU A 116 48.19 54.08 -68.48
N ALA A 117 47.67 53.83 -69.68
CA ALA A 117 46.28 53.40 -69.86
C ALA A 117 46.02 52.00 -69.25
N MET A 118 46.96 51.07 -69.42
CA MET A 118 46.87 49.74 -68.79
C MET A 118 46.96 49.85 -67.26
N LEU A 119 47.91 50.62 -66.73
CA LEU A 119 48.06 50.83 -65.28
C LEU A 119 46.82 51.49 -64.66
N SER A 120 46.19 52.45 -65.35
CA SER A 120 44.94 53.09 -64.90
C SER A 120 43.78 52.09 -64.85
N SER A 121 43.64 51.25 -65.88
CA SER A 121 42.62 50.19 -65.92
C SER A 121 42.85 49.12 -64.84
N THR A 122 44.11 48.70 -64.63
CA THR A 122 44.47 47.72 -63.60
C THR A 122 44.20 48.30 -62.20
N ARG A 123 44.53 49.57 -61.96
CA ARG A 123 44.25 50.28 -60.70
C ARG A 123 42.75 50.34 -60.40
N ALA A 124 41.93 50.68 -61.39
CA ALA A 124 40.47 50.70 -61.23
C ALA A 124 39.89 49.30 -60.93
N SER A 125 40.42 48.25 -61.57
CA SER A 125 40.01 46.86 -61.28
C SER A 125 40.41 46.44 -59.85
N PHE A 126 41.58 46.88 -59.40
CA PHE A 126 42.10 46.58 -58.06
C PHE A 126 41.32 47.32 -56.97
N GLU A 127 41.00 48.60 -57.17
CA GLU A 127 40.14 49.36 -56.25
C GLU A 127 38.73 48.74 -56.15
N LYS A 128 38.17 48.29 -57.27
CA LYS A 128 36.89 47.55 -57.25
C LYS A 128 36.99 46.24 -56.44
N ALA A 129 38.07 45.48 -56.61
CA ALA A 129 38.28 44.23 -55.86
C ALA A 129 38.54 44.47 -54.37
N MET A 130 39.26 45.54 -54.01
CA MET A 130 39.47 45.97 -52.62
C MET A 130 38.15 46.35 -51.95
N ASN A 131 37.32 47.14 -52.64
CA ASN A 131 36.00 47.54 -52.13
C ASN A 131 35.07 46.33 -51.95
N GLU A 132 35.10 45.36 -52.88
CA GLU A 132 34.31 44.14 -52.74
C GLU A 132 34.78 43.29 -51.55
N LYS A 133 36.09 43.24 -51.29
CA LYS A 133 36.64 42.52 -50.12
C LYS A 133 36.35 43.22 -48.79
N GLN A 134 36.42 44.55 -48.73
CA GLN A 134 36.01 45.31 -47.55
C GLN A 134 34.52 45.11 -47.24
N LEU A 135 33.68 45.00 -48.27
CA LEU A 135 32.26 44.69 -48.10
C LEU A 135 32.01 43.25 -47.61
N LYS A 136 32.85 42.29 -48.00
CA LYS A 136 32.80 40.91 -47.48
C LYS A 136 33.27 40.85 -46.02
N LEU A 137 34.32 41.60 -45.66
CA LEU A 137 34.80 41.69 -44.28
C LEU A 137 33.73 42.27 -43.34
N LYS A 138 33.07 43.37 -43.73
CA LYS A 138 31.97 43.95 -42.94
C LYS A 138 30.78 43.01 -42.74
N ARG A 139 30.49 42.13 -43.72
CA ARG A 139 29.45 41.11 -43.57
C ARG A 139 29.84 40.05 -42.55
N VAL A 140 31.09 39.58 -42.60
CA VAL A 140 31.60 38.61 -41.61
C VAL A 140 31.61 39.20 -40.19
N GLU A 141 31.96 40.48 -40.03
CA GLU A 141 31.89 41.16 -38.72
C GLU A 141 30.45 41.26 -38.19
N MET A 142 29.48 41.49 -39.08
CA MET A 142 28.06 41.52 -38.73
C MET A 142 27.56 40.13 -38.31
N ASP A 143 27.88 39.09 -39.09
CA ASP A 143 27.51 37.70 -38.79
C ASP A 143 28.16 37.21 -37.47
N ALA A 144 29.41 37.61 -37.21
CA ALA A 144 30.09 37.31 -35.93
C ALA A 144 29.42 38.03 -34.74
N GLY A 145 28.97 39.27 -34.94
CA GLY A 145 28.19 40.00 -33.94
C GLY A 145 26.85 39.33 -33.62
N GLU A 146 26.14 38.86 -34.64
CA GLU A 146 24.89 38.11 -34.48
C GLU A 146 25.10 36.78 -33.74
N ALA A 147 26.14 36.02 -34.11
CA ALA A 147 26.49 34.76 -33.44
C ALA A 147 26.86 34.98 -31.96
N MET A 148 27.59 36.04 -31.64
CA MET A 148 27.95 36.38 -30.27
C MET A 148 26.73 36.80 -29.44
N ASN A 149 25.76 37.48 -30.06
CA ASN A 149 24.51 37.83 -29.40
C ASN A 149 23.62 36.59 -29.16
N ALA A 150 23.54 35.67 -30.13
CA ALA A 150 22.87 34.38 -29.99
C ALA A 150 23.49 33.53 -28.85
N HIS A 151 24.82 33.50 -28.76
CA HIS A 151 25.52 32.81 -27.66
C HIS A 151 25.17 33.42 -26.29
N LYS A 152 25.05 34.76 -26.21
CA LYS A 152 24.66 35.45 -24.98
C LYS A 152 23.22 35.14 -24.56
N ILE A 153 22.30 35.01 -25.52
CA ILE A 153 20.92 34.58 -25.28
C ILE A 153 20.90 33.14 -24.71
N LEU A 154 21.62 32.23 -25.36
CA LEU A 154 21.73 30.83 -24.91
C LEU A 154 22.31 30.71 -23.50
N MET A 155 23.34 31.48 -23.16
CA MET A 155 23.93 31.46 -21.80
C MET A 155 22.96 31.97 -20.72
N ASN A 156 22.10 32.92 -21.06
CA ASN A 156 21.05 33.39 -20.17
C ASN A 156 19.94 32.34 -19.98
N GLU A 157 19.56 31.63 -21.05
CA GLU A 157 18.61 30.51 -20.97
C GLU A 157 19.17 29.35 -20.13
N LEU A 158 20.43 28.98 -20.32
CA LEU A 158 21.11 27.94 -19.54
C LEU A 158 21.19 28.30 -18.05
N SER A 159 21.38 29.58 -17.74
CA SER A 159 21.35 30.08 -16.36
C SER A 159 19.94 30.01 -15.76
N ARG A 160 18.91 30.30 -16.56
CA ARG A 160 17.50 30.17 -16.17
C ARG A 160 17.11 28.71 -15.92
N GLU A 161 17.53 27.78 -16.78
CA GLU A 161 17.29 26.34 -16.59
C GLU A 161 17.96 25.79 -15.34
N ARG A 162 19.20 26.22 -15.03
CA ARG A 162 19.87 25.84 -13.78
C ARG A 162 19.12 26.33 -12.55
N ALA A 163 18.57 27.55 -12.59
CA ALA A 163 17.75 28.08 -11.51
C ALA A 163 16.42 27.30 -11.36
N GLU A 164 15.77 26.92 -12.46
CA GLU A 164 14.57 26.09 -12.44
C GLU A 164 14.86 24.67 -11.92
N ARG A 165 15.97 24.04 -12.31
CA ARG A 165 16.40 22.74 -11.74
C ARG A 165 16.62 22.84 -10.23
N GLY A 166 17.25 23.91 -9.75
CA GLY A 166 17.40 24.15 -8.31
C GLY A 166 16.07 24.25 -7.55
N LYS A 167 15.02 24.85 -8.17
CA LYS A 167 13.67 24.87 -7.60
C LYS A 167 13.03 23.48 -7.58
N ILE A 168 13.18 22.71 -8.66
CA ILE A 168 12.64 21.33 -8.75
C ILE A 168 13.29 20.44 -7.68
N GLU A 169 14.61 20.51 -7.49
CA GLU A 169 15.31 19.77 -6.44
C GLU A 169 14.87 20.19 -5.03
N ALA A 170 14.62 21.49 -4.82
CA ALA A 170 14.09 21.99 -3.55
C ALA A 170 12.66 21.48 -3.29
N LEU A 171 11.79 21.46 -4.30
CA LEU A 171 10.43 20.90 -4.20
C LEU A 171 10.46 19.39 -3.92
N ALA A 172 11.34 18.63 -4.60
CA ALA A 172 11.51 17.20 -4.35
C ALA A 172 11.94 16.91 -2.90
N ARG A 173 12.80 17.74 -2.30
CA ARG A 173 13.18 17.63 -0.88
C ARG A 173 12.02 17.93 0.07
N VAL A 174 11.16 18.89 -0.27
CA VAL A 174 9.96 19.20 0.52
C VAL A 174 8.95 18.06 0.43
N GLU A 175 8.74 17.50 -0.76
CA GLU A 175 7.85 16.36 -0.99
C GLU A 175 8.34 15.11 -0.25
N ALA A 176 9.65 14.81 -0.31
CA ALA A 176 10.24 13.69 0.44
C ALA A 176 10.01 13.82 1.96
N LYS A 177 10.16 15.04 2.51
CA LYS A 177 9.85 15.31 3.93
C LYS A 177 8.35 15.17 4.23
N ALA A 178 7.47 15.58 3.31
CA ALA A 178 6.03 15.41 3.46
C ALA A 178 5.64 13.92 3.48
N ARG A 179 6.22 13.11 2.59
CA ARG A 179 6.03 11.65 2.57
C ARG A 179 6.49 10.99 3.88
N GLN A 180 7.68 11.35 4.38
CA GLN A 180 8.16 10.83 5.67
C GLN A 180 7.23 11.19 6.85
N ARG A 181 6.63 12.39 6.84
CA ARG A 181 5.64 12.77 7.85
C ARG A 181 4.36 11.95 7.73
N ALA A 182 3.84 11.79 6.51
CA ALA A 182 2.66 10.98 6.25
C ALA A 182 2.88 9.50 6.66
N GLU A 183 4.04 8.92 6.38
CA GLU A 183 4.41 7.58 6.85
C GLU A 183 4.44 7.50 8.38
N ALA A 184 5.07 8.48 9.05
CA ALA A 184 5.10 8.52 10.51
C ALA A 184 3.70 8.64 11.14
N ASP A 185 2.83 9.45 10.53
CA ASP A 185 1.43 9.60 10.96
C ASP A 185 0.65 8.30 10.74
N THR A 186 0.87 7.62 9.62
CA THR A 186 0.26 6.32 9.31
C THR A 186 0.68 5.25 10.33
N ILE A 187 1.96 5.19 10.69
CA ILE A 187 2.48 4.29 11.73
C ILE A 187 1.84 4.59 13.09
N ASN A 188 1.69 5.87 13.45
CA ASN A 188 1.01 6.25 14.69
C ASN A 188 -0.48 5.88 14.68
N LEU A 189 -1.14 5.98 13.53
CA LEU A 189 -2.53 5.58 13.35
C LEU A 189 -2.70 4.06 13.47
N MET A 190 -1.77 3.27 12.91
CA MET A 190 -1.76 1.81 13.07
C MET A 190 -1.58 1.40 14.53
N ARG A 191 -0.67 2.03 15.29
CA ARG A 191 -0.54 1.76 16.73
C ARG A 191 -1.81 2.10 17.52
N LYS A 192 -2.50 3.18 17.16
CA LYS A 192 -3.80 3.53 17.79
C LYS A 192 -4.87 2.50 17.47
N LEU A 193 -4.90 1.98 16.23
CA LEU A 193 -5.79 0.90 15.81
C LEU A 193 -5.50 -0.41 16.52
N GLU A 194 -4.23 -0.78 16.69
CA GLU A 194 -3.80 -1.95 17.47
C GLU A 194 -4.24 -1.82 18.93
N SER A 195 -3.99 -0.68 19.57
CA SER A 195 -4.45 -0.39 20.93
C SER A 195 -5.97 -0.44 21.05
N PHE A 196 -6.70 0.09 20.08
CA PHE A 196 -8.16 0.01 20.05
C PHE A 196 -8.64 -1.44 19.88
N ASN A 197 -7.99 -2.23 19.03
CA ASN A 197 -8.33 -3.63 18.82
C ASN A 197 -8.05 -4.48 20.07
N GLU A 198 -6.96 -4.21 20.79
CA GLU A 198 -6.69 -4.80 22.11
C GLU A 198 -7.79 -4.44 23.12
N GLN A 199 -8.16 -3.15 23.22
CA GLN A 199 -9.24 -2.72 24.10
C GLN A 199 -10.59 -3.34 23.73
N PHE A 200 -10.89 -3.44 22.43
CA PHE A 200 -12.10 -4.07 21.93
C PHE A 200 -12.11 -5.59 22.22
N SER A 201 -10.98 -6.26 22.08
CA SER A 201 -10.82 -7.68 22.42
C SER A 201 -11.01 -7.92 23.93
N ILE A 202 -10.46 -7.05 24.77
CA ILE A 202 -10.68 -7.08 26.23
C ILE A 202 -12.17 -6.86 26.55
N GLN A 203 -12.83 -5.87 25.94
CA GLN A 203 -14.26 -5.66 26.11
C GLN A 203 -15.10 -6.86 25.66
N MET A 204 -14.76 -7.48 24.51
CA MET A 204 -15.43 -8.68 24.02
C MET A 204 -15.24 -9.86 24.98
N GLN A 205 -14.06 -10.03 25.57
CA GLN A 205 -13.83 -11.04 26.60
C GLN A 205 -14.65 -10.75 27.86
N MET A 206 -14.65 -9.51 28.36
CA MET A 206 -15.46 -9.10 29.51
C MET A 206 -16.95 -9.35 29.26
N ARG A 207 -17.44 -9.01 28.07
CA ARG A 207 -18.82 -9.26 27.64
C ARG A 207 -19.11 -10.75 27.56
N LYS A 208 -18.21 -11.56 26.99
CA LYS A 208 -18.36 -13.02 26.93
C LYS A 208 -18.40 -13.65 28.33
N THR A 209 -17.57 -13.19 29.26
CA THR A 209 -17.63 -13.63 30.66
C THR A 209 -18.92 -13.16 31.36
N ALA A 210 -19.41 -11.96 31.06
CA ALA A 210 -20.67 -11.45 31.58
C ALA A 210 -21.87 -12.22 31.00
N GLU A 211 -21.86 -12.55 29.70
CA GLU A 211 -22.87 -13.37 29.04
C GLU A 211 -22.84 -14.82 29.54
N GLN A 212 -21.65 -15.38 29.83
CA GLN A 212 -21.54 -16.68 30.48
C GLN A 212 -22.10 -16.66 31.90
N ALA A 213 -21.77 -15.63 32.69
CA ALA A 213 -22.32 -15.43 34.04
C ALA A 213 -23.85 -15.24 33.99
N LEU A 214 -24.35 -14.44 33.05
CA LEU A 214 -25.77 -14.21 32.82
C LEU A 214 -26.47 -15.47 32.30
N ALA A 215 -25.84 -16.28 31.45
CA ALA A 215 -26.39 -17.55 30.98
C ALA A 215 -26.54 -18.57 32.12
N THR A 216 -25.58 -18.63 33.06
CA THR A 216 -25.75 -19.39 34.31
C THR A 216 -26.84 -18.82 35.20
N GLU A 217 -27.05 -17.50 35.22
CA GLU A 217 -28.14 -16.86 36.00
C GLU A 217 -29.52 -17.03 35.33
N VAL A 218 -29.60 -17.00 34.00
CA VAL A 218 -30.81 -17.21 33.19
C VAL A 218 -31.23 -18.68 33.17
N GLN A 219 -30.28 -19.63 33.23
CA GLN A 219 -30.60 -21.04 33.50
C GLN A 219 -31.28 -21.25 34.86
N SER A 220 -31.17 -20.29 35.79
CA SER A 220 -31.83 -20.34 37.09
C SER A 220 -33.13 -19.52 37.18
N ARG A 221 -33.49 -18.76 36.14
CA ARG A 221 -34.71 -17.94 36.10
C ARG A 221 -35.38 -18.00 34.74
N SER A 222 -36.36 -18.90 34.61
CA SER A 222 -37.39 -18.79 33.58
C SER A 222 -38.22 -17.53 33.85
N LEU A 223 -38.30 -16.64 32.84
CA LEU A 223 -39.21 -15.48 32.61
C LEU A 223 -38.34 -14.35 31.99
N SER A 224 -38.63 -13.73 30.85
CA SER A 224 -39.75 -13.75 29.92
C SER A 224 -39.23 -13.49 28.49
N GLU A 225 -39.83 -14.15 27.49
CA GLU A 225 -39.41 -14.16 26.07
C GLU A 225 -39.56 -12.80 25.35
N GLU A 226 -40.19 -11.82 26.00
CA GLU A 226 -40.51 -10.50 25.42
C GLU A 226 -39.29 -9.57 25.31
N ASN A 227 -38.35 -9.65 26.24
CA ASN A 227 -37.10 -8.87 26.16
C ASN A 227 -36.16 -9.42 25.07
N VAL A 228 -36.17 -10.73 24.86
CA VAL A 228 -35.33 -11.41 23.87
C VAL A 228 -35.76 -11.06 22.44
N THR A 229 -37.07 -10.98 22.17
CA THR A 229 -37.60 -10.64 20.83
C THR A 229 -37.37 -9.17 20.45
N ARG A 230 -37.46 -8.25 21.41
CA ARG A 230 -37.14 -6.82 21.20
C ARG A 230 -35.63 -6.61 20.97
N GLU A 231 -34.81 -7.37 21.69
CA GLU A 231 -33.36 -7.38 21.49
C GLU A 231 -32.98 -8.01 20.15
N MET A 232 -33.63 -9.10 19.73
CA MET A 232 -33.44 -9.71 18.41
C MET A 232 -33.82 -8.77 17.27
N SER A 233 -34.94 -8.04 17.36
CA SER A 233 -35.33 -7.06 16.33
C SER A 233 -34.32 -5.92 16.23
N SER A 234 -33.78 -5.45 17.37
CA SER A 234 -32.72 -4.44 17.39
C SER A 234 -31.41 -4.99 16.79
N ARG A 235 -31.06 -6.24 17.07
CA ARG A 235 -29.89 -6.92 16.48
C ARG A 235 -30.03 -7.09 14.97
N LEU A 236 -31.21 -7.45 14.49
CA LEU A 236 -31.46 -7.64 13.05
C LEU A 236 -31.35 -6.32 12.27
N SER A 237 -31.84 -5.22 12.85
CA SER A 237 -31.66 -3.86 12.32
C SER A 237 -30.17 -3.48 12.26
N LEU A 238 -29.43 -3.78 13.33
CA LEU A 238 -28.00 -3.49 13.42
C LEU A 238 -27.17 -4.35 12.44
N GLU A 239 -27.56 -5.62 12.23
CA GLU A 239 -26.94 -6.50 11.21
C GLU A 239 -27.21 -6.01 9.78
N GLN A 240 -28.43 -5.53 9.49
CA GLN A 240 -28.75 -4.94 8.19
C GLN A 240 -27.90 -3.69 7.92
N GLU A 241 -27.70 -2.84 8.94
CA GLU A 241 -26.84 -1.66 8.81
C GLU A 241 -25.36 -2.05 8.66
N ILE A 242 -24.87 -3.08 9.38
CA ILE A 242 -23.52 -3.63 9.18
C ILE A 242 -23.33 -4.15 7.75
N LEU A 243 -24.31 -4.85 7.18
CA LEU A 243 -24.26 -5.32 5.80
C LEU A 243 -24.18 -4.16 4.81
N ARG A 244 -25.00 -3.12 5.00
CA ARG A 244 -24.96 -1.91 4.18
C ARG A 244 -23.59 -1.22 4.25
N LEU A 245 -22.98 -1.14 5.43
CA LEU A 245 -21.65 -0.57 5.62
C LEU A 245 -20.56 -1.41 4.95
N ARG A 246 -20.64 -2.74 4.98
CA ARG A 246 -19.70 -3.62 4.26
C ARG A 246 -19.78 -3.41 2.75
N GLU A 247 -20.99 -3.20 2.23
CA GLU A 247 -21.18 -2.95 0.80
C GLU A 247 -20.60 -1.59 0.39
N LEU A 248 -20.78 -0.54 1.21
CA LEU A 248 -20.13 0.76 1.00
C LEU A 248 -18.59 0.66 1.11
N LEU A 249 -18.07 -0.10 2.08
CA LEU A 249 -16.63 -0.30 2.24
C LEU A 249 -16.02 -0.96 1.00
N LYS A 250 -16.73 -1.94 0.42
CA LYS A 250 -16.32 -2.61 -0.81
C LYS A 250 -16.28 -1.63 -1.99
N VAL A 251 -17.27 -0.76 -2.14
CA VAL A 251 -17.27 0.28 -3.18
C VAL A 251 -16.08 1.23 -3.00
N VAL A 252 -15.75 1.63 -1.78
CA VAL A 252 -14.58 2.48 -1.49
C VAL A 252 -13.27 1.76 -1.79
N GLU A 253 -13.16 0.46 -1.49
CA GLU A 253 -11.98 -0.35 -1.81
C GLU A 253 -11.81 -0.53 -3.32
N ASP A 254 -12.89 -0.80 -4.05
CA ASP A 254 -12.87 -0.89 -5.52
C ASP A 254 -12.47 0.45 -6.16
N GLU A 255 -13.02 1.58 -5.69
CA GLU A 255 -12.63 2.93 -6.13
C GLU A 255 -11.15 3.23 -5.82
N ARG A 256 -10.65 2.81 -4.66
CA ARG A 256 -9.24 2.95 -4.28
C ARG A 256 -8.32 2.11 -5.17
N VAL A 257 -8.71 0.89 -5.52
CA VAL A 257 -7.94 0.04 -6.45
C VAL A 257 -7.89 0.70 -7.83
N HIS A 258 -9.01 1.22 -8.33
CA HIS A 258 -9.03 1.96 -9.59
C HIS A 258 -8.15 3.22 -9.55
N ALA A 259 -8.24 4.03 -8.49
CA ALA A 259 -7.37 5.19 -8.30
C ALA A 259 -5.88 4.81 -8.29
N SER A 260 -5.53 3.71 -7.62
CA SER A 260 -4.15 3.19 -7.60
C SER A 260 -3.69 2.75 -8.99
N GLN A 261 -4.56 2.11 -9.78
CA GLN A 261 -4.23 1.69 -11.15
C GLN A 261 -4.03 2.91 -12.07
N ASP A 262 -4.87 3.94 -11.93
CA ASP A 262 -4.72 5.18 -12.70
C ASP A 262 -3.46 5.96 -12.31
N ALA A 263 -3.09 5.98 -11.03
CA ALA A 263 -1.81 6.53 -10.58
C ALA A 263 -0.60 5.77 -11.18
N ILE A 264 -0.66 4.44 -11.27
CA ILE A 264 0.38 3.63 -11.92
C ILE A 264 0.45 3.95 -13.42
N ARG A 265 -0.70 4.10 -14.11
CA ARG A 265 -0.75 4.49 -15.52
C ARG A 265 -0.13 5.88 -15.74
N ALA A 266 -0.43 6.84 -14.86
CA ALA A 266 0.14 8.18 -14.90
C ALA A 266 1.67 8.16 -14.69
N ALA A 267 2.16 7.37 -13.72
CA ALA A 267 3.58 7.20 -13.47
C ALA A 267 4.32 6.58 -14.67
N ASN A 268 3.74 5.55 -15.28
CA ASN A 268 4.30 4.94 -16.49
C ASN A 268 4.30 5.91 -17.68
N ALA A 269 3.26 6.73 -17.85
CA ALA A 269 3.22 7.76 -18.88
C ALA A 269 4.28 8.85 -18.67
N ALA A 270 4.52 9.26 -17.41
CA ALA A 270 5.58 10.20 -17.06
C ALA A 270 6.97 9.61 -17.34
N LEU A 271 7.20 8.34 -17.02
CA LEU A 271 8.45 7.65 -17.34
C LEU A 271 8.68 7.59 -18.86
N MET A 272 7.65 7.23 -19.64
CA MET A 272 7.71 7.22 -21.10
C MET A 272 8.06 8.62 -21.65
N LEU A 273 7.43 9.68 -21.14
CA LEU A 273 7.74 11.05 -21.53
C LEU A 273 9.21 11.42 -21.24
N GLU A 274 9.75 10.97 -20.12
CA GLU A 274 11.15 11.24 -19.75
C GLU A 274 12.13 10.48 -20.64
N THR A 275 11.82 9.23 -21.00
CA THR A 275 12.61 8.46 -21.98
C THR A 275 12.58 9.08 -23.37
N GLU A 276 11.42 9.56 -23.84
CA GLU A 276 11.29 10.23 -25.14
C GLU A 276 12.04 11.57 -25.17
N LYS A 277 12.02 12.33 -24.05
CA LYS A 277 12.84 13.54 -23.90
C LYS A 277 14.33 13.22 -23.93
N ALA A 278 14.76 12.14 -23.28
CA ALA A 278 16.15 11.70 -23.30
C ALA A 278 16.59 11.33 -24.72
N GLN A 279 15.78 10.57 -25.46
CA GLN A 279 16.03 10.22 -26.86
C GLN A 279 16.07 11.47 -27.75
N ALA A 280 15.13 12.40 -27.59
CA ALA A 280 15.13 13.66 -28.35
C ALA A 280 16.39 14.51 -28.08
N ASN A 281 16.88 14.52 -26.84
CA ASN A 281 18.12 15.21 -26.47
C ASN A 281 19.36 14.52 -27.05
N GLU A 282 19.39 13.19 -27.07
CA GLU A 282 20.47 12.40 -27.68
C GLU A 282 20.52 12.58 -29.21
N LEU A 283 19.37 12.54 -29.88
CA LEU A 283 19.28 12.84 -31.31
C LEU A 283 19.72 14.28 -31.61
N SER A 284 19.33 15.25 -30.75
CA SER A 284 19.76 16.64 -30.88
C SER A 284 21.26 16.81 -30.67
N SER A 285 21.87 16.10 -29.71
CA SER A 285 23.32 16.17 -29.47
C SER A 285 24.11 15.53 -30.59
N ARG A 286 23.63 14.40 -31.13
CA ARG A 286 24.21 13.73 -32.30
C ARG A 286 24.12 14.59 -33.55
N ALA A 287 22.96 15.20 -33.82
CA ALA A 287 22.81 16.14 -34.93
C ALA A 287 23.77 17.33 -34.81
N ARG A 288 23.99 17.86 -33.60
CA ARG A 288 24.97 18.93 -33.34
C ARG A 288 26.41 18.46 -33.58
N SER A 289 26.82 17.30 -33.07
CA SER A 289 28.19 16.81 -33.26
C SER A 289 28.49 16.50 -34.72
N GLU A 290 27.52 15.94 -35.46
CA GLU A 290 27.64 15.72 -36.90
C GLU A 290 27.72 17.05 -37.67
N CYS A 291 26.93 18.06 -37.28
CA CYS A 291 27.04 19.41 -37.86
C CYS A 291 28.40 20.07 -37.57
N GLU A 292 28.92 19.94 -36.34
CA GLU A 292 30.23 20.48 -35.96
C GLU A 292 31.38 19.78 -36.69
N SER A 293 31.35 18.44 -36.76
CA SER A 293 32.35 17.66 -37.52
C SER A 293 32.39 18.08 -38.99
N LYS A 294 31.23 18.25 -39.62
CA LYS A 294 31.16 18.65 -41.03
C LYS A 294 31.47 20.11 -41.26
N ALA A 295 31.17 20.98 -40.29
CA ALA A 295 31.64 22.37 -40.33
C ALA A 295 33.18 22.43 -40.34
N MET A 296 33.86 21.54 -39.59
CA MET A 296 35.31 21.41 -39.65
C MET A 296 35.80 20.84 -40.98
N GLU A 297 35.15 19.82 -41.55
CA GLU A 297 35.47 19.31 -42.90
C GLU A 297 35.34 20.41 -43.96
N LEU A 298 34.24 21.16 -43.94
CA LEU A 298 34.01 22.28 -44.87
C LEU A 298 35.03 23.40 -44.67
N HIS A 299 35.42 23.69 -43.42
CA HIS A 299 36.49 24.64 -43.14
C HIS A 299 37.83 24.17 -43.74
N THR A 300 38.14 22.89 -43.62
CA THR A 300 39.36 22.27 -44.19
C THR A 300 39.36 22.36 -45.71
N VAL A 301 38.27 21.96 -46.37
CA VAL A 301 38.10 22.10 -47.84
C VAL A 301 38.23 23.58 -48.27
N ARG A 302 37.70 24.52 -47.48
CA ARG A 302 37.83 25.95 -47.76
C ARG A 302 39.29 26.43 -47.64
N GLN A 303 40.05 25.93 -46.67
CA GLN A 303 41.48 26.22 -46.56
C GLN A 303 42.27 25.64 -47.74
N GLU A 304 42.01 24.39 -48.12
CA GLU A 304 42.61 23.77 -49.32
C GLU A 304 42.28 24.54 -50.60
N LEU A 305 41.04 25.02 -50.73
CA LEU A 305 40.63 25.87 -51.86
C LEU A 305 41.40 27.21 -51.86
N MET A 306 41.61 27.83 -50.70
CA MET A 306 42.41 29.05 -50.62
C MET A 306 43.89 28.79 -50.97
N GLN A 307 44.46 27.67 -50.54
CA GLN A 307 45.84 27.28 -50.87
C GLN A 307 46.00 26.99 -52.37
N THR A 308 45.09 26.22 -52.96
CA THR A 308 45.08 25.95 -54.41
C THR A 308 44.91 27.23 -55.23
N GLN A 309 44.07 28.17 -54.77
CA GLN A 309 43.99 29.50 -55.39
C GLN A 309 45.29 30.29 -55.30
N SER A 310 46.02 30.20 -54.17
CA SER A 310 47.35 30.82 -54.05
C SER A 310 48.33 30.20 -55.05
N ARG A 311 48.42 28.87 -55.09
CA ARG A 311 49.26 28.13 -56.04
C ARG A 311 48.92 28.45 -57.50
N LEU A 312 47.63 28.61 -57.82
CA LEU A 312 47.19 29.02 -59.15
C LEU A 312 47.68 30.43 -59.49
N ARG A 313 47.65 31.37 -58.54
CA ARG A 313 48.20 32.73 -58.75
C ARG A 313 49.71 32.70 -58.89
N GLU A 314 50.41 31.91 -58.09
CA GLU A 314 51.85 31.70 -58.20
C GLU A 314 52.21 31.13 -59.58
N ALA A 315 51.51 30.08 -60.03
CA ALA A 315 51.68 29.52 -61.37
C ALA A 315 51.30 30.50 -62.48
N GLN A 316 50.30 31.36 -62.29
CA GLN A 316 49.97 32.43 -63.25
C GLN A 316 51.10 33.45 -63.36
N VAL A 317 51.67 33.89 -62.23
CA VAL A 317 52.84 34.77 -62.21
C VAL A 317 54.06 34.09 -62.85
N GLU A 318 54.25 32.79 -62.60
CA GLU A 318 55.31 31.99 -63.22
C GLU A 318 55.13 31.85 -64.74
N ILE A 319 53.90 31.67 -65.22
CA ILE A 319 53.56 31.68 -66.65
C ILE A 319 53.76 33.07 -67.26
N GLU A 320 53.36 34.14 -66.56
CA GLU A 320 53.60 35.54 -67.00
C GLU A 320 55.11 35.84 -67.13
N ASN A 321 55.91 35.22 -66.26
CA ASN A 321 57.38 35.31 -66.26
C ASN A 321 58.05 34.42 -67.32
N LEU A 322 57.42 33.33 -67.76
CA LEU A 322 57.94 32.35 -68.73
C LEU A 322 57.63 32.72 -70.20
N ASN A 323 57.48 34.01 -70.52
CA ASN A 323 57.36 34.47 -71.91
C ASN A 323 58.68 34.30 -72.70
N GLU A 324 59.01 33.06 -73.06
CA GLU A 324 59.59 32.75 -74.36
C GLU A 324 58.49 32.17 -75.27
N PRO A 325 58.52 32.47 -76.58
CA PRO A 325 57.41 32.16 -77.48
C PRO A 325 57.63 30.80 -78.11
N GLU A 326 57.11 29.70 -77.55
CA GLU A 326 56.97 28.46 -78.32
C GLU A 326 55.64 27.74 -78.05
N ASN A 327 54.77 27.88 -79.05
CA ASN A 327 53.59 27.08 -79.38
C ASN A 327 52.28 27.29 -78.57
N PRO A 328 51.34 28.12 -79.06
CA PRO A 328 50.08 28.46 -78.39
C PRO A 328 49.06 27.32 -78.25
N HIS A 329 49.29 26.15 -78.86
CA HIS A 329 48.32 25.07 -78.86
C HIS A 329 48.29 24.25 -77.55
N TRP A 330 49.42 24.13 -76.84
CA TRP A 330 49.54 23.30 -75.64
C TRP A 330 49.04 23.99 -74.36
N SER A 331 49.09 25.34 -74.28
CA SER A 331 48.60 26.08 -73.11
C SER A 331 47.07 26.08 -73.00
N ILE A 332 46.38 26.15 -74.15
CA ILE A 332 44.90 26.14 -74.21
C ILE A 332 44.38 24.76 -73.78
N GLN A 333 45.00 23.68 -74.24
CA GLN A 333 44.55 22.32 -73.90
C GLN A 333 44.78 21.98 -72.43
N ARG A 334 45.89 22.41 -71.83
CA ARG A 334 46.15 22.23 -70.40
C ARG A 334 45.20 23.07 -69.53
N SER A 335 44.91 24.31 -69.93
CA SER A 335 43.91 25.17 -69.27
C SER A 335 42.51 24.56 -69.31
N ASN A 336 42.09 24.04 -70.47
CA ASN A 336 40.79 23.38 -70.62
C ASN A 336 40.67 22.10 -69.79
N ASN A 337 41.72 21.28 -69.71
CA ASN A 337 41.72 20.08 -68.87
C ASN A 337 41.65 20.43 -67.37
N LEU A 338 42.37 21.47 -66.93
CA LEU A 338 42.30 21.94 -65.55
C LEU A 338 40.89 22.49 -65.23
N ALA A 339 40.31 23.28 -66.14
CA ALA A 339 38.97 23.82 -65.98
C ALA A 339 37.92 22.71 -65.89
N GLN A 340 38.03 21.66 -66.72
CA GLN A 340 37.16 20.48 -66.64
C GLN A 340 37.32 19.71 -65.33
N GLU A 341 38.55 19.55 -64.82
CA GLU A 341 38.81 18.90 -63.54
C GLU A 341 38.20 19.69 -62.36
N TYR A 342 38.34 21.02 -62.36
CA TYR A 342 37.71 21.89 -61.36
C TYR A 342 36.18 21.91 -61.47
N GLU A 343 35.63 21.90 -62.68
CA GLU A 343 34.18 21.84 -62.89
C GLU A 343 33.61 20.49 -62.40
N ALA A 344 34.32 19.38 -62.63
CA ALA A 344 33.94 18.07 -62.11
C ALA A 344 33.95 18.03 -60.56
N LYS A 345 35.01 18.56 -59.93
CA LYS A 345 35.09 18.68 -58.45
C LYS A 345 33.99 19.58 -57.89
N TYR A 346 33.68 20.69 -58.56
CA TYR A 346 32.60 21.59 -58.15
C TYR A 346 31.23 20.89 -58.23
N ARG A 347 30.94 20.18 -59.32
CA ARG A 347 29.70 19.41 -59.46
C ARG A 347 29.56 18.33 -58.38
N GLN A 348 30.67 17.66 -58.03
CA GLN A 348 30.69 16.70 -56.93
C GLN A 348 30.29 17.37 -55.60
N VAL A 349 30.94 18.48 -55.23
CA VAL A 349 30.64 19.20 -53.98
C VAL A 349 29.20 19.72 -53.93
N VAL A 350 28.66 20.20 -55.06
CA VAL A 350 27.25 20.63 -55.15
C VAL A 350 26.30 19.46 -54.95
N SER A 351 26.59 18.29 -55.54
CA SER A 351 25.77 17.09 -55.38
C SER A 351 25.79 16.57 -53.94
N GLU A 352 26.94 16.56 -53.28
CA GLU A 352 27.08 16.19 -51.87
C GLU A 352 26.28 17.17 -50.99
N SER A 353 26.41 18.48 -51.20
CA SER A 353 25.64 19.51 -50.47
C SER A 353 24.12 19.33 -50.60
N GLN A 354 23.63 18.85 -51.74
CA GLN A 354 22.20 18.62 -51.95
C GLN A 354 21.69 17.41 -51.15
N VAL A 355 22.47 16.34 -51.05
CA VAL A 355 22.17 15.18 -50.18
C VAL A 355 22.13 15.63 -48.71
N TRP A 356 23.04 16.51 -48.29
CA TRP A 356 23.04 17.08 -46.95
C TRP A 356 21.76 17.83 -46.61
N ARG A 357 21.27 18.69 -47.51
CA ARG A 357 20.01 19.41 -47.29
C ARG A 357 18.84 18.46 -47.06
N GLN A 358 18.76 17.41 -47.87
CA GLN A 358 17.72 16.39 -47.73
C GLN A 358 17.80 15.65 -46.39
N GLN A 359 19.01 15.31 -45.93
CA GLN A 359 19.19 14.68 -44.61
C GLN A 359 18.82 15.63 -43.45
N THR A 360 19.19 16.90 -43.53
CA THR A 360 18.81 17.90 -42.51
C THR A 360 17.31 18.19 -42.48
N GLU A 361 16.64 18.22 -43.64
CA GLU A 361 15.18 18.35 -43.73
C GLU A 361 14.49 17.13 -43.09
N ALA A 362 14.96 15.91 -43.37
CA ALA A 362 14.43 14.70 -42.76
C ALA A 362 14.58 14.68 -41.21
N MET A 363 15.75 15.07 -40.69
CA MET A 363 15.94 15.18 -39.22
C MET A 363 15.08 16.28 -38.59
N SER A 364 14.85 17.38 -39.31
CA SER A 364 13.97 18.46 -38.87
C SER A 364 12.52 17.96 -38.74
N ASP A 365 12.05 17.17 -39.71
CA ASP A 365 10.70 16.58 -39.69
C ASP A 365 10.53 15.58 -38.55
N GLU A 366 11.51 14.70 -38.31
CA GLU A 366 11.50 13.80 -37.14
C GLU A 366 11.46 14.57 -35.82
N THR A 367 12.24 15.65 -35.72
CA THR A 367 12.24 16.52 -34.53
C THR A 367 10.88 17.19 -34.32
N ALA A 368 10.20 17.59 -35.40
CA ALA A 368 8.85 18.15 -35.32
C ALA A 368 7.81 17.11 -34.86
N GLN A 369 7.91 15.87 -35.34
CA GLN A 369 7.06 14.76 -34.90
C GLN A 369 7.25 14.43 -33.41
N LEU A 370 8.49 14.38 -32.93
CA LEU A 370 8.79 14.16 -31.51
C LEU A 370 8.24 15.29 -30.63
N LYS A 371 8.36 16.55 -31.06
CA LYS A 371 7.75 17.69 -30.35
C LYS A 371 6.23 17.58 -30.24
N LEU A 372 5.57 17.14 -31.31
CA LEU A 372 4.12 16.92 -31.30
C LEU A 372 3.74 15.82 -30.30
N LYS A 373 4.49 14.70 -30.27
CA LYS A 373 4.25 13.60 -29.34
C LYS A 373 4.47 14.01 -27.87
N ILE A 374 5.51 14.78 -27.59
CA ILE A 374 5.77 15.37 -26.26
C ILE A 374 4.58 16.23 -25.81
N ASN A 375 4.03 17.07 -26.70
CA ASN A 375 2.87 17.90 -26.36
C ASN A 375 1.62 17.06 -26.06
N GLN A 376 1.37 15.99 -26.84
CA GLN A 376 0.25 15.06 -26.59
C GLN A 376 0.39 14.35 -25.24
N LEU A 377 1.59 13.87 -24.90
CA LEU A 377 1.86 13.25 -23.60
C LEU A 377 1.73 14.24 -22.44
N GLN A 378 2.11 15.51 -22.63
CA GLN A 378 1.90 16.56 -21.63
C GLN A 378 0.41 16.86 -21.40
N GLN A 379 -0.40 16.86 -22.46
CA GLN A 379 -1.86 17.00 -22.33
C GLN A 379 -2.45 15.82 -21.51
N PHE A 380 -2.06 14.60 -21.83
CA PHE A 380 -2.49 13.40 -21.09
C PHE A 380 -2.08 13.46 -19.62
N LEU A 381 -0.85 13.89 -19.31
CA LEU A 381 -0.36 14.06 -17.94
C LEU A 381 -1.21 15.07 -17.15
N ASN A 382 -1.53 16.22 -17.77
CA ASN A 382 -2.35 17.26 -17.14
C ASN A 382 -3.79 16.78 -16.88
N GLU A 383 -4.39 16.01 -17.80
CA GLU A 383 -5.71 15.40 -17.60
C GLU A 383 -5.69 14.38 -16.47
N SER A 384 -4.65 13.52 -16.42
CA SER A 384 -4.48 12.56 -15.34
C SER A 384 -4.29 13.24 -13.98
N GLN A 385 -3.58 14.36 -13.91
CA GLN A 385 -3.42 15.14 -12.68
C GLN A 385 -4.76 15.72 -12.20
N ARG A 386 -5.57 16.30 -13.10
CA ARG A 386 -6.90 16.81 -12.76
C ARG A 386 -7.82 15.70 -12.24
N ASN A 387 -7.76 14.51 -12.84
CA ASN A 387 -8.54 13.36 -12.38
C ASN A 387 -8.07 12.89 -10.98
N ALA A 388 -6.77 12.89 -10.72
CA ALA A 388 -6.22 12.56 -9.40
C ALA A 388 -6.64 13.58 -8.33
N GLU A 389 -6.63 14.88 -8.65
CA GLU A 389 -7.13 15.95 -7.76
C GLU A 389 -8.62 15.78 -7.45
N ALA A 390 -9.44 15.50 -8.47
CA ALA A 390 -10.88 15.25 -8.28
C ALA A 390 -11.16 14.00 -7.40
N MET A 391 -10.38 12.93 -7.56
CA MET A 391 -10.47 11.75 -6.67
C MET A 391 -10.03 12.07 -5.25
N ALA A 392 -8.98 12.87 -5.07
CA ALA A 392 -8.51 13.27 -3.74
C ALA A 392 -9.58 14.09 -2.99
N ASP A 393 -10.30 14.97 -3.68
CA ASP A 393 -11.40 15.70 -3.06
C ASP A 393 -12.61 14.82 -2.75
N LYS A 394 -12.92 13.81 -3.59
CA LYS A 394 -13.94 12.79 -3.29
C LYS A 394 -13.56 11.96 -2.06
N LEU A 395 -12.30 11.58 -1.92
CA LEU A 395 -11.81 10.86 -0.74
C LEU A 395 -11.95 11.69 0.54
N LYS A 396 -11.62 12.99 0.50
CA LYS A 396 -11.85 13.89 1.65
C LYS A 396 -13.33 13.97 2.03
N GLN A 397 -14.23 13.99 1.05
CA GLN A 397 -15.67 13.99 1.32
C GLN A 397 -16.11 12.69 2.00
N LEU A 398 -15.63 11.53 1.53
CA LEU A 398 -15.92 10.23 2.15
C LEU A 398 -15.33 10.11 3.56
N GLU A 399 -14.14 10.67 3.80
CA GLU A 399 -13.54 10.74 5.13
C GLU A 399 -14.39 11.58 6.09
N ALA A 400 -14.92 12.73 5.64
CA ALA A 400 -15.82 13.57 6.42
C ALA A 400 -17.16 12.86 6.72
N GLU A 401 -17.73 12.15 5.74
CA GLU A 401 -18.94 11.34 5.93
C GLU A 401 -18.70 10.19 6.92
N ARG A 402 -17.54 9.53 6.85
CA ARG A 402 -17.12 8.51 7.80
C ARG A 402 -16.99 9.08 9.20
N GLU A 403 -16.34 10.23 9.39
CA GLU A 403 -16.21 10.88 10.71
C GLU A 403 -17.57 11.25 11.30
N LYS A 404 -18.48 11.78 10.47
CA LYS A 404 -19.86 12.06 10.88
C LYS A 404 -20.56 10.79 11.38
N PHE A 405 -20.41 9.68 10.66
CA PHE A 405 -20.97 8.39 11.06
C PHE A 405 -20.39 7.88 12.40
N TYR A 406 -19.08 8.01 12.62
CA TYR A 406 -18.46 7.65 13.91
C TYR A 406 -19.03 8.47 15.08
N LEU A 407 -19.31 9.76 14.87
CA LEU A 407 -19.94 10.60 15.88
C LEU A 407 -21.38 10.15 16.18
N GLU A 408 -22.16 9.81 15.16
CA GLU A 408 -23.51 9.25 15.32
C GLU A 408 -23.48 7.91 16.10
N LEU A 409 -22.51 7.05 15.80
CA LEU A 409 -22.32 5.78 16.50
C LEU A 409 -21.95 5.99 17.98
N GLN A 410 -21.11 7.00 18.29
CA GLN A 410 -20.77 7.35 19.68
C GLN A 410 -21.98 7.89 20.46
N VAL A 411 -22.84 8.68 19.82
CA VAL A 411 -24.09 9.16 20.43
C VAL A 411 -25.00 7.97 20.74
N SER A 412 -25.20 7.07 19.77
CA SER A 412 -26.01 5.86 19.98
C SER A 412 -25.45 4.96 21.08
N ALA A 413 -24.12 4.78 21.13
CA ALA A 413 -23.48 4.01 22.19
C ALA A 413 -23.75 4.61 23.58
N ARG A 414 -23.66 5.95 23.73
CA ARG A 414 -23.99 6.63 25.00
C ARG A 414 -25.45 6.40 25.39
N GLU A 415 -26.38 6.53 24.45
CA GLU A 415 -27.81 6.25 24.70
C GLU A 415 -28.05 4.82 25.17
N THR A 416 -27.34 3.83 24.60
CA THR A 416 -27.44 2.44 25.07
C THR A 416 -26.90 2.25 26.48
N THR A 417 -25.77 2.89 26.82
CA THR A 417 -25.21 2.82 28.19
C THR A 417 -26.13 3.49 29.22
N ASP A 418 -26.79 4.59 28.86
CA ASP A 418 -27.73 5.26 29.75
C ASP A 418 -29.03 4.46 29.93
N ARG A 419 -29.51 3.79 28.87
CA ARG A 419 -30.60 2.81 28.98
C ARG A 419 -30.24 1.63 29.88
N GLU A 420 -29.02 1.11 29.76
CA GLU A 420 -28.54 0.00 30.60
C GLU A 420 -28.43 0.41 32.08
N LYS A 421 -27.94 1.62 32.37
CA LYS A 421 -27.95 2.17 33.74
C LYS A 421 -29.38 2.29 34.29
N SER A 422 -30.32 2.79 33.49
CA SER A 422 -31.73 2.89 33.89
C SER A 422 -32.35 1.51 34.14
N LEU A 423 -32.05 0.52 33.30
CA LEU A 423 -32.50 -0.87 33.48
C LEU A 423 -31.92 -1.48 34.77
N ASN A 424 -30.62 -1.28 35.03
CA ASN A 424 -29.98 -1.76 36.25
C ASN A 424 -30.55 -1.11 37.51
N GLN A 425 -30.88 0.19 37.45
CA GLN A 425 -31.58 0.88 38.53
C GLN A 425 -32.97 0.26 38.77
N SER A 426 -33.77 0.04 37.72
CA SER A 426 -35.07 -0.63 37.86
C SER A 426 -34.94 -2.08 38.35
N LYS A 427 -33.87 -2.81 37.99
CA LYS A 427 -33.58 -4.16 38.52
C LYS A 427 -33.27 -4.10 40.02
N ALA A 428 -32.51 -3.11 40.47
CA ALA A 428 -32.23 -2.90 41.89
C ALA A 428 -33.49 -2.53 42.69
N GLU A 429 -34.35 -1.68 42.14
CA GLU A 429 -35.65 -1.33 42.73
C GLU A 429 -36.57 -2.57 42.84
N LEU A 430 -36.63 -3.42 41.80
CA LEU A 430 -37.37 -4.68 41.83
C LEU A 430 -36.81 -5.68 42.84
N GLN A 431 -35.48 -5.77 42.98
CA GLN A 431 -34.84 -6.61 43.99
C GLN A 431 -35.16 -6.13 45.41
N ALA A 432 -35.12 -4.81 45.64
CA ALA A 432 -35.51 -4.21 46.92
C ALA A 432 -36.98 -4.52 47.26
N ALA A 433 -37.90 -4.33 46.31
CA ALA A 433 -39.31 -4.67 46.47
C ALA A 433 -39.52 -6.18 46.72
N SER A 434 -38.76 -7.04 46.05
CA SER A 434 -38.83 -8.49 46.28
C SER A 434 -38.37 -8.89 47.69
N MET A 435 -37.33 -8.25 48.24
CA MET A 435 -36.90 -8.46 49.62
C MET A 435 -37.96 -7.97 50.61
N GLU A 436 -38.57 -6.83 50.34
CA GLU A 436 -39.66 -6.25 51.12
C GLU A 436 -40.86 -7.21 51.19
N ILE A 437 -41.27 -7.78 50.04
CA ILE A 437 -42.33 -8.82 49.98
C ILE A 437 -41.95 -10.07 50.77
N MET A 438 -40.68 -10.49 50.73
CA MET A 438 -40.22 -11.66 51.48
C MET A 438 -40.28 -11.43 53.00
N GLN A 439 -39.92 -10.24 53.46
CA GLN A 439 -40.05 -9.84 54.86
C GLN A 439 -41.52 -9.81 55.30
N LEU A 440 -42.41 -9.31 54.44
CA LEU A 440 -43.86 -9.30 54.73
C LEU A 440 -44.44 -10.71 54.84
N ARG A 441 -44.06 -11.63 53.94
CA ARG A 441 -44.47 -13.04 54.05
C ARG A 441 -44.01 -13.67 55.36
N SER A 442 -42.80 -13.35 55.81
CA SER A 442 -42.30 -13.81 57.11
C SER A 442 -43.11 -13.26 58.27
N ARG A 443 -43.49 -11.97 58.24
CA ARG A 443 -44.33 -11.36 59.29
C ARG A 443 -45.73 -11.94 59.29
N LEU A 444 -46.35 -12.14 58.12
CA LEU A 444 -47.67 -12.75 58.00
C LEU A 444 -47.68 -14.16 58.62
N SER A 445 -46.65 -14.96 58.36
CA SER A 445 -46.50 -16.28 58.97
C SER A 445 -46.37 -16.21 60.50
N GLN A 446 -45.74 -15.18 61.06
CA GLN A 446 -45.69 -14.99 62.51
C GLN A 446 -47.07 -14.67 63.11
N VAL A 447 -47.87 -13.85 62.41
CA VAL A 447 -49.24 -13.55 62.83
C VAL A 447 -50.11 -14.81 62.83
N GLU A 448 -50.02 -15.64 61.79
CA GLU A 448 -50.74 -16.92 61.72
C GLU A 448 -50.39 -17.85 62.91
N VAL A 449 -49.13 -17.87 63.33
CA VAL A 449 -48.68 -18.65 64.51
C VAL A 449 -49.29 -18.08 65.80
N LEU A 450 -49.25 -16.76 66.00
CA LEU A 450 -49.83 -16.11 67.17
C LEU A 450 -51.35 -16.31 67.26
N GLU A 451 -52.05 -16.28 66.12
CA GLU A 451 -53.48 -16.59 66.05
C GLU A 451 -53.78 -18.03 66.49
N MET A 452 -52.99 -19.00 66.03
CA MET A 452 -53.13 -20.40 66.47
C MET A 452 -52.83 -20.58 67.96
N GLU A 453 -51.80 -19.92 68.49
CA GLU A 453 -51.45 -20.00 69.92
C GLU A 453 -52.55 -19.39 70.81
N LEU A 454 -53.09 -18.24 70.40
CA LEU A 454 -54.21 -17.59 71.06
C LEU A 454 -55.44 -18.51 71.09
N GLU A 455 -55.76 -19.15 69.97
CA GLU A 455 -56.94 -20.02 69.89
C GLU A 455 -56.78 -21.32 70.69
N SER A 456 -55.58 -21.91 70.68
CA SER A 456 -55.22 -23.02 71.56
C SER A 456 -55.33 -22.64 73.05
N SER A 457 -54.90 -21.44 73.41
CA SER A 457 -54.95 -20.96 74.79
C SER A 457 -56.38 -20.67 75.26
N LYS A 458 -57.25 -20.10 74.41
CA LYS A 458 -58.69 -19.97 74.69
C LYS A 458 -59.35 -21.33 74.93
N LEU A 459 -58.99 -22.35 74.14
CA LEU A 459 -59.53 -23.71 74.32
C LEU A 459 -59.13 -24.30 75.68
N ARG A 460 -57.87 -24.11 76.11
CA ARG A 460 -57.39 -24.52 77.45
C ARG A 460 -58.12 -23.80 78.58
N GLN A 461 -58.36 -22.50 78.42
CA GLN A 461 -59.14 -21.73 79.38
C GLN A 461 -60.57 -22.29 79.50
N GLN A 462 -61.22 -22.59 78.38
CA GLN A 462 -62.58 -23.15 78.36
C GLN A 462 -62.67 -24.54 79.03
N ASP A 463 -61.65 -25.40 78.85
CA ASP A 463 -61.56 -26.70 79.53
C ASP A 463 -61.39 -26.54 81.05
N LEU A 464 -60.58 -25.57 81.50
CA LEU A 464 -60.42 -25.28 82.94
C LEU A 464 -61.69 -24.69 83.55
N GLU A 465 -62.37 -23.77 82.86
CA GLU A 465 -63.65 -23.22 83.31
C GLU A 465 -64.73 -24.30 83.42
N THR A 466 -64.77 -25.25 82.49
CA THR A 466 -65.71 -26.38 82.55
C THR A 466 -65.36 -27.37 83.67
N LYS A 467 -64.07 -27.64 83.93
CA LYS A 467 -63.62 -28.41 85.11
C LYS A 467 -64.01 -27.73 86.41
N LEU A 468 -63.78 -26.42 86.54
CA LEU A 468 -64.14 -25.64 87.72
C LEU A 468 -65.65 -25.71 87.96
N LYS A 469 -66.49 -25.47 86.94
CA LYS A 469 -67.96 -25.59 87.03
C LYS A 469 -68.42 -26.97 87.44
N ARG A 470 -67.79 -28.04 86.93
CA ARG A 470 -68.10 -29.43 87.34
C ARG A 470 -67.78 -29.66 88.81
N GLN A 471 -66.65 -29.15 89.29
CA GLN A 471 -66.24 -29.28 90.69
C GLN A 471 -67.18 -28.49 91.62
N THR A 472 -67.62 -27.29 91.23
CA THR A 472 -68.61 -26.51 92.00
C THR A 472 -69.96 -27.23 92.07
N LEU A 473 -70.44 -27.77 90.94
CA LEU A 473 -71.70 -28.54 90.89
C LEU A 473 -71.64 -29.86 91.68
N GLN A 474 -70.47 -30.48 91.82
CA GLN A 474 -70.26 -31.65 92.69
C GLN A 474 -70.32 -31.27 94.17
N MET A 475 -69.82 -30.09 94.56
CA MET A 475 -69.91 -29.60 95.94
C MET A 475 -71.36 -29.25 96.35
N ASP A 476 -72.18 -28.78 95.41
CA ASP A 476 -73.59 -28.44 95.70
C ASP A 476 -74.55 -29.64 95.71
N ASN A 477 -74.19 -30.76 95.09
CA ASN A 477 -75.04 -31.97 94.99
C ASN A 477 -74.65 -33.11 95.95
N SER A 478 -73.82 -32.86 96.98
CA SER A 478 -73.54 -33.87 98.00
C SER A 478 -74.81 -34.19 98.82
N PRO A 479 -75.29 -35.46 98.84
CA PRO A 479 -76.58 -35.82 99.44
C PRO A 479 -76.69 -35.65 100.97
N ASP A 480 -75.57 -35.40 101.67
CA ASP A 480 -75.54 -35.35 103.13
C ASP A 480 -75.99 -34.01 103.73
N ARG A 481 -76.37 -33.01 102.91
CA ARG A 481 -76.73 -31.67 103.40
C ARG A 481 -78.16 -31.51 103.94
N ILE A 482 -79.02 -32.53 103.86
CA ILE A 482 -80.45 -32.42 104.23
C ILE A 482 -80.78 -32.95 105.64
N ARG A 483 -79.85 -33.57 106.37
CA ARG A 483 -80.11 -33.96 107.76
C ARG A 483 -78.91 -33.70 108.66
N LEU A 484 -78.91 -32.54 109.31
CA LEU A 484 -78.63 -32.30 110.74
C LEU A 484 -78.21 -30.84 110.93
N GLY A 485 -78.75 -30.23 111.99
CA GLY A 485 -78.50 -28.84 112.33
C GLY A 485 -77.05 -28.56 112.70
N ALA A 486 -76.64 -27.31 112.42
CA ALA A 486 -75.56 -26.57 113.06
C ALA A 486 -74.42 -27.42 113.67
N SER A 487 -73.60 -28.03 112.82
CA SER A 487 -72.20 -28.30 113.14
C SER A 487 -71.34 -27.91 111.96
N SER A 488 -70.32 -27.12 112.26
CA SER A 488 -69.27 -26.66 111.35
C SER A 488 -68.60 -27.87 110.70
N VAL A 489 -69.06 -28.23 109.50
CA VAL A 489 -68.36 -29.17 108.62
C VAL A 489 -67.07 -28.49 108.17
N GLN A 490 -65.95 -28.92 108.76
CA GLN A 490 -64.62 -28.60 108.26
C GLN A 490 -64.51 -29.26 106.87
N MET A 491 -64.46 -28.45 105.81
CA MET A 491 -63.98 -28.91 104.52
C MET A 491 -62.54 -29.39 104.69
N ASP A 492 -62.20 -30.54 104.13
CA ASP A 492 -60.81 -30.99 104.04
C ASP A 492 -60.02 -29.95 103.23
N ASP A 493 -58.96 -29.40 103.85
CA ASP A 493 -58.14 -28.30 103.30
C ASP A 493 -57.57 -28.61 101.90
N GLU A 494 -57.48 -29.89 101.54
CA GLU A 494 -57.02 -30.40 100.25
C GLU A 494 -57.95 -30.00 99.09
N THR A 495 -59.26 -30.17 99.24
CA THR A 495 -60.25 -29.76 98.22
C THR A 495 -60.31 -28.24 98.03
N ARG A 496 -60.06 -27.48 99.11
CA ARG A 496 -59.99 -26.02 99.08
C ARG A 496 -58.71 -25.53 98.40
N ALA A 497 -57.60 -26.25 98.54
CA ALA A 497 -56.35 -25.97 97.85
C ALA A 497 -56.45 -26.24 96.35
N GLU A 498 -57.09 -27.34 95.94
CA GLU A 498 -57.31 -27.65 94.52
C GLU A 498 -58.21 -26.62 93.81
N SER A 499 -59.33 -26.22 94.44
CA SER A 499 -60.21 -25.19 93.87
C SER A 499 -59.49 -23.84 93.71
N LYS A 500 -58.68 -23.44 94.70
CA LYS A 500 -57.85 -22.22 94.61
C LYS A 500 -56.76 -22.34 93.55
N GLY A 501 -56.18 -23.52 93.37
CA GLY A 501 -55.20 -23.79 92.32
C GLY A 501 -55.80 -23.64 90.91
N LEU A 502 -57.02 -24.11 90.71
CA LEU A 502 -57.75 -23.95 89.44
C LEU A 502 -58.16 -22.50 89.19
N GLU A 503 -58.63 -21.77 90.20
CA GLU A 503 -58.90 -20.33 90.07
C GLU A 503 -57.64 -19.55 89.70
N LEU A 504 -56.50 -19.84 90.33
CA LEU A 504 -55.23 -19.20 90.02
C LEU A 504 -54.77 -19.52 88.58
N ALA A 505 -54.93 -20.76 88.13
CA ALA A 505 -54.60 -21.18 86.76
C ALA A 505 -55.47 -20.48 85.71
N VAL A 506 -56.77 -20.32 85.97
CA VAL A 506 -57.68 -19.57 85.08
C VAL A 506 -57.27 -18.10 85.00
N VAL A 507 -56.93 -17.47 86.13
CA VAL A 507 -56.45 -16.07 86.15
C VAL A 507 -55.16 -15.93 85.36
N GLN A 508 -54.18 -16.82 85.58
CA GLN A 508 -52.91 -16.79 84.84
C GLN A 508 -53.09 -16.97 83.32
N LEU A 509 -53.96 -17.89 82.89
CA LEU A 509 -54.27 -18.08 81.47
C LEU A 509 -55.04 -16.89 80.88
N SER A 510 -55.92 -16.26 81.65
CA SER A 510 -56.62 -15.05 81.20
C SER A 510 -55.66 -13.89 80.95
N GLU A 511 -54.60 -13.78 81.78
CA GLU A 511 -53.58 -12.77 81.63
C GLU A 511 -52.61 -13.07 80.48
N GLN A 512 -52.28 -14.34 80.24
CA GLN A 512 -51.56 -14.77 79.03
C GLN A 512 -52.37 -14.49 77.75
N ASN A 513 -53.68 -14.78 77.76
CA ASN A 513 -54.57 -14.49 76.63
C ASN A 513 -54.67 -12.99 76.35
N ARG A 514 -54.69 -12.15 77.39
CA ARG A 514 -54.66 -10.70 77.23
C ARG A 514 -53.38 -10.22 76.54
N LYS A 515 -52.21 -10.75 76.94
CA LYS A 515 -50.93 -10.39 76.31
C LYS A 515 -50.85 -10.84 74.85
N LEU A 516 -51.27 -12.06 74.54
CA LEU A 516 -51.32 -12.56 73.16
C LEU A 516 -52.28 -11.74 72.28
N LEU A 517 -53.39 -11.26 72.85
CA LEU A 517 -54.33 -10.39 72.14
C LEU A 517 -53.72 -9.01 71.84
N GLU A 518 -53.03 -8.41 72.82
CA GLU A 518 -52.31 -7.14 72.64
C GLU A 518 -51.21 -7.26 71.58
N GLU A 519 -50.43 -8.35 71.58
CA GLU A 519 -49.40 -8.61 70.57
C GLU A 519 -49.98 -8.82 69.17
N ASN A 520 -51.09 -9.56 69.05
CA ASN A 520 -51.77 -9.77 67.78
C ASN A 520 -52.36 -8.46 67.22
N GLN A 521 -52.92 -7.62 68.09
CA GLN A 521 -53.49 -6.32 67.69
C GLN A 521 -52.43 -5.37 67.12
N ILE A 522 -51.23 -5.34 67.70
CA ILE A 522 -50.08 -4.58 67.17
C ILE A 522 -49.71 -5.07 65.76
N HIS A 523 -49.63 -6.38 65.55
CA HIS A 523 -49.26 -6.93 64.24
C HIS A 523 -50.34 -6.70 63.17
N GLN A 524 -51.62 -6.71 63.54
CA GLN A 524 -52.74 -6.40 62.65
C GLN A 524 -52.74 -4.94 62.20
N GLU A 525 -52.37 -4.00 63.10
CA GLU A 525 -52.21 -2.59 62.76
C GLU A 525 -51.03 -2.38 61.80
N GLU A 526 -49.89 -3.04 62.02
CA GLU A 526 -48.77 -3.01 61.08
C GLU A 526 -49.16 -3.54 59.69
N LEU A 527 -49.92 -4.65 59.61
CA LEU A 527 -50.38 -5.20 58.34
C LEU A 527 -51.33 -4.25 57.58
N ARG A 528 -52.17 -3.48 58.29
CA ARG A 528 -53.07 -2.49 57.68
C ARG A 528 -52.32 -1.33 57.05
N ASP A 529 -51.35 -0.75 57.77
CA ASP A 529 -50.52 0.35 57.25
C ASP A 529 -49.77 -0.08 55.99
N TRP A 530 -49.31 -1.33 55.97
CA TRP A 530 -48.67 -1.91 54.79
C TRP A 530 -49.61 -2.17 53.61
N SER A 531 -50.83 -2.65 53.88
CA SER A 531 -51.83 -2.85 52.83
C SER A 531 -52.16 -1.54 52.11
N LEU A 532 -52.29 -0.44 52.85
CA LEU A 532 -52.51 0.90 52.28
C LEU A 532 -51.35 1.35 51.39
N LYS A 533 -50.10 1.12 51.85
CA LYS A 533 -48.90 1.42 51.05
C LYS A 533 -48.83 0.59 49.76
N TRP A 534 -49.35 -0.64 49.78
CA TRP A 534 -49.34 -1.55 48.62
C TRP A 534 -50.41 -1.19 47.58
N GLU A 535 -51.59 -0.75 48.00
CA GLU A 535 -52.62 -0.19 47.09
C GLU A 535 -52.13 1.08 46.39
N GLU A 536 -51.34 1.91 47.07
CA GLU A 536 -50.75 3.13 46.50
C GLU A 536 -49.68 2.83 45.43
N LEU A 537 -48.91 1.73 45.60
CA LEU A 537 -47.90 1.28 44.63
C LEU A 537 -48.51 0.60 43.40
N THR A 538 -49.63 -0.10 43.55
CA THR A 538 -50.28 -0.84 42.45
C THR A 538 -51.18 0.02 41.57
N THR A 539 -51.69 1.14 42.07
CA THR A 539 -52.46 2.10 41.25
C THR A 539 -51.59 2.89 40.26
N GLN A 540 -50.27 2.89 40.39
CA GLN A 540 -49.38 3.69 39.52
C GLN A 540 -48.90 3.02 38.23
N LYS A 541 -49.00 1.71 38.05
CA LYS A 541 -48.48 1.02 36.85
C LYS A 541 -49.27 -0.25 36.58
N ILE A 542 -49.94 -0.34 35.42
CA ILE A 542 -49.92 -1.50 34.49
C ILE A 542 -50.91 -1.21 33.34
N ALA A 543 -50.38 -1.12 32.13
CA ALA A 543 -51.10 -1.38 30.88
C ALA A 543 -50.18 -2.20 29.98
N THR A 544 -50.54 -3.45 29.67
CA THR A 544 -49.82 -4.25 28.65
C THR A 544 -50.74 -5.33 28.04
N PRO A 545 -50.77 -5.52 26.70
CA PRO A 545 -51.65 -6.45 26.00
C PRO A 545 -50.95 -7.76 25.58
N ALA A 546 -51.73 -8.79 25.19
CA ALA A 546 -51.26 -10.15 24.89
C ALA A 546 -51.32 -10.50 23.39
N PHE A 547 -50.34 -11.28 22.87
CA PHE A 547 -50.47 -12.05 21.62
C PHE A 547 -49.44 -13.19 21.47
N SER A 548 -49.75 -14.20 20.64
CA SER A 548 -49.05 -15.50 20.49
C SER A 548 -48.79 -15.86 19.02
N GLN A 549 -47.65 -16.52 18.67
CA GLN A 549 -47.55 -17.56 17.60
C GLN A 549 -46.14 -18.20 17.43
N GLN A 550 -46.09 -19.43 16.86
CA GLN A 550 -44.97 -20.39 16.73
C GLN A 550 -44.32 -20.45 15.31
N PHE A 551 -43.07 -20.98 15.19
CA PHE A 551 -42.39 -21.37 13.92
C PHE A 551 -41.54 -22.69 14.02
N PRO A 552 -41.20 -23.39 12.90
CA PRO A 552 -40.51 -24.70 12.87
C PRO A 552 -39.03 -24.70 12.36
N SER A 553 -38.34 -25.86 12.44
CA SER A 553 -36.87 -26.12 12.31
C SER A 553 -36.36 -26.74 10.98
N THR A 554 -35.04 -26.65 10.68
CA THR A 554 -34.34 -27.22 9.50
C THR A 554 -32.84 -27.58 9.71
N ASP A 555 -32.31 -28.60 8.98
CA ASP A 555 -30.90 -29.10 8.96
C ASP A 555 -30.36 -29.39 7.52
N ALA A 556 -29.13 -28.97 7.14
CA ALA A 556 -28.42 -29.40 5.90
C ALA A 556 -26.90 -29.06 5.80
N THR A 557 -26.08 -30.01 5.32
CA THR A 557 -24.60 -30.06 5.45
C THR A 557 -23.72 -29.48 4.32
N PHE A 558 -22.66 -28.70 4.62
CA PHE A 558 -21.64 -28.14 3.70
C PHE A 558 -20.28 -27.95 4.44
N ILE A 559 -19.12 -28.07 3.75
CA ILE A 559 -17.75 -27.76 4.25
C ILE A 559 -16.90 -27.25 3.08
N SER A 560 -16.02 -26.27 3.30
CA SER A 560 -15.05 -25.77 2.33
C SER A 560 -13.61 -26.19 2.70
N ILE A 561 -12.89 -26.82 1.78
CA ILE A 561 -11.54 -27.37 1.98
C ILE A 561 -10.61 -26.76 0.91
N THR A 562 -9.38 -26.39 1.30
CA THR A 562 -8.37 -25.90 0.36
C THR A 562 -7.03 -26.63 0.52
N LYS A 563 -6.27 -26.63 -0.58
CA LYS A 563 -4.89 -27.12 -0.61
C LYS A 563 -3.98 -25.94 -0.26
N SER A 564 -3.12 -26.08 0.75
CA SER A 564 -2.04 -25.13 0.98
C SER A 564 -0.73 -25.72 0.44
N GLU A 565 -0.14 -25.02 -0.52
CA GLU A 565 1.30 -25.11 -0.74
C GLU A 565 1.94 -24.23 0.34
N ALA A 566 2.87 -24.78 1.11
CA ALA A 566 3.42 -24.12 2.29
C ALA A 566 3.97 -22.72 1.95
N ASN A 567 3.17 -21.68 2.21
CA ASN A 567 3.66 -20.31 2.23
C ASN A 567 4.41 -20.10 3.54
N GLN A 568 5.67 -19.70 3.37
CA GLN A 568 6.67 -19.44 4.40
C GLN A 568 6.15 -18.62 5.57
N ILE A 569 5.99 -19.24 6.73
CA ILE A 569 6.29 -18.58 8.01
C ILE A 569 7.76 -18.90 8.29
N GLN A 570 8.66 -18.04 7.81
CA GLN A 570 10.05 -18.03 8.27
C GLN A 570 10.05 -17.62 9.74
N ASN A 571 10.45 -18.52 10.64
CA ASN A 571 11.33 -18.30 11.80
C ASN A 571 11.30 -19.50 12.75
N SER A 572 11.99 -20.58 12.37
CA SER A 572 12.68 -21.47 13.33
C SER A 572 13.69 -22.35 12.56
N PRO A 573 15.00 -22.34 12.89
CA PRO A 573 16.00 -23.12 12.20
C PRO A 573 16.24 -24.43 12.93
N ASP A 574 15.62 -25.52 12.50
CA ASP A 574 16.22 -26.87 12.49
C ASP A 574 15.24 -27.89 11.90
N TYR A 575 15.79 -28.85 11.15
CA TYR A 575 15.16 -29.93 10.36
C TYR A 575 14.73 -29.59 8.93
N LEU A 576 15.73 -29.57 8.04
CA LEU A 576 15.56 -29.83 6.61
C LEU A 576 15.73 -31.32 6.31
N GLU A 577 14.63 -32.00 5.98
CA GLU A 577 14.60 -33.21 5.14
C GLU A 577 13.34 -33.19 4.24
N PRO A 578 13.38 -33.86 3.07
CA PRO A 578 12.88 -33.31 1.81
C PRO A 578 11.40 -33.60 1.49
N SER A 579 10.78 -32.69 0.73
CA SER A 579 9.57 -32.89 -0.10
C SER A 579 8.45 -33.79 0.49
N LYS A 580 7.84 -33.37 1.60
CA LYS A 580 6.62 -33.99 2.15
C LYS A 580 5.38 -33.48 1.42
N GLY A 581 4.47 -34.40 1.09
CA GLY A 581 3.29 -34.15 0.26
C GLY A 581 2.43 -32.98 0.75
N SER A 582 1.76 -32.30 -0.18
CA SER A 582 0.82 -31.24 0.15
C SER A 582 -0.25 -31.77 1.11
N LYS A 583 -0.30 -31.21 2.33
CA LYS A 583 -1.36 -31.50 3.29
C LYS A 583 -2.64 -30.76 2.89
N VAL A 584 -3.79 -31.35 3.22
CA VAL A 584 -5.11 -30.76 2.96
C VAL A 584 -5.66 -30.23 4.27
N TYR A 585 -6.09 -28.96 4.28
CA TYR A 585 -6.57 -28.30 5.49
C TYR A 585 -8.02 -27.84 5.33
N VAL A 586 -8.78 -27.87 6.42
CA VAL A 586 -10.12 -27.28 6.47
C VAL A 586 -9.99 -25.76 6.50
N LEU A 587 -10.41 -25.09 5.44
CA LEU A 587 -10.37 -23.63 5.41
C LEU A 587 -11.53 -23.02 6.19
N GLN A 588 -12.75 -23.55 5.96
CA GLN A 588 -13.95 -23.01 6.55
C GLN A 588 -15.02 -24.10 6.70
N VAL A 589 -15.63 -24.14 7.88
CA VAL A 589 -16.83 -24.92 8.14
C VAL A 589 -18.05 -24.10 7.70
N VAL A 590 -18.89 -24.64 6.82
CA VAL A 590 -20.04 -23.91 6.29
C VAL A 590 -21.22 -24.05 7.27
N PRO A 591 -21.87 -22.94 7.68
CA PRO A 591 -22.97 -22.97 8.63
C PRO A 591 -24.15 -23.85 8.19
N GLY A 592 -24.77 -24.56 9.13
CA GLY A 592 -25.78 -25.59 8.88
C GLY A 592 -25.18 -26.95 8.50
N GLY A 593 -23.86 -26.95 8.20
CA GLY A 593 -23.04 -28.08 7.81
C GLY A 593 -23.15 -29.35 8.66
N ALA A 594 -22.89 -30.57 8.18
CA ALA A 594 -22.70 -31.74 9.07
C ALA A 594 -21.46 -31.53 9.91
N ALA A 595 -20.41 -30.91 9.35
CA ALA A 595 -19.29 -30.47 10.15
C ALA A 595 -19.71 -29.43 11.19
N ASP A 596 -20.51 -28.43 10.80
CA ASP A 596 -21.00 -27.39 11.70
C ASP A 596 -21.89 -27.97 12.81
N ILE A 597 -22.86 -28.80 12.45
CA ILE A 597 -23.75 -29.54 13.35
C ILE A 597 -22.95 -30.45 14.27
N SER A 598 -21.91 -31.13 13.76
CA SER A 598 -21.06 -31.99 14.58
C SER A 598 -20.24 -31.19 15.60
N ARG A 599 -19.88 -29.94 15.28
CA ARG A 599 -18.98 -29.06 16.05
C ARG A 599 -17.62 -29.65 16.40
N GLN A 600 -17.24 -30.76 15.79
CA GLN A 600 -15.97 -31.44 16.05
C GLN A 600 -14.87 -31.00 15.10
N ILE A 601 -15.23 -30.70 13.85
CA ILE A 601 -14.32 -30.20 12.81
C ILE A 601 -14.21 -28.68 12.95
N ALA A 602 -12.99 -28.16 12.96
CA ALA A 602 -12.69 -26.74 13.00
C ALA A 602 -11.88 -26.31 11.77
N ALA A 603 -11.81 -25.00 11.51
CA ALA A 603 -10.84 -24.46 10.58
C ALA A 603 -9.40 -24.80 11.04
N ASP A 604 -8.50 -24.95 10.07
CA ASP A 604 -7.08 -25.32 10.22
C ASP A 604 -6.81 -26.77 10.64
N ASP A 605 -7.85 -27.60 10.79
CA ASP A 605 -7.66 -29.05 10.95
C ASP A 605 -7.08 -29.67 9.66
N ALA A 606 -6.03 -30.47 9.79
CA ALA A 606 -5.42 -31.15 8.64
C ALA A 606 -6.05 -32.52 8.45
N LEU A 607 -6.58 -32.79 7.26
CA LEU A 607 -7.17 -34.09 6.91
C LEU A 607 -6.04 -35.09 6.61
N LEU A 608 -6.06 -36.24 7.29
CA LEU A 608 -5.05 -37.29 7.16
C LEU A 608 -5.57 -38.53 6.42
N LEU A 609 -6.75 -39.01 6.81
CA LEU A 609 -7.36 -40.24 6.26
C LEU A 609 -8.82 -40.00 5.87
N VAL A 610 -9.25 -40.62 4.78
CA VAL A 610 -10.66 -40.73 4.40
C VAL A 610 -11.02 -42.21 4.30
N ASN A 611 -11.98 -42.67 5.11
CA ASN A 611 -12.36 -44.08 5.23
C ASN A 611 -11.18 -45.01 5.56
N GLY A 612 -10.20 -44.52 6.33
CA GLY A 612 -8.99 -45.26 6.69
C GLY A 612 -7.89 -45.25 5.63
N GLU A 613 -8.12 -44.65 4.45
CA GLU A 613 -7.13 -44.51 3.40
C GLU A 613 -6.39 -43.17 3.52
N SER A 614 -5.05 -43.21 3.43
CA SER A 614 -4.23 -41.99 3.45
C SER A 614 -4.49 -41.12 2.22
N ILE A 615 -4.63 -39.82 2.45
CA ILE A 615 -4.78 -38.84 1.37
C ILE A 615 -3.48 -38.11 1.04
N GLU A 616 -2.37 -38.44 1.71
CA GLU A 616 -1.08 -37.82 1.45
C GLU A 616 -0.63 -38.09 0.01
N GLY A 617 -0.36 -37.03 -0.75
CA GLY A 617 0.05 -37.10 -2.15
C GLY A 617 -1.10 -37.19 -3.16
N LEU A 618 -2.37 -37.24 -2.73
CA LEU A 618 -3.52 -37.18 -3.64
C LEU A 618 -3.79 -35.75 -4.12
N HIS A 619 -4.32 -35.62 -5.34
CA HIS A 619 -4.82 -34.34 -5.82
C HIS A 619 -6.09 -33.94 -5.05
N LEU A 620 -6.36 -32.64 -4.93
CA LEU A 620 -7.51 -32.15 -4.16
C LEU A 620 -8.84 -32.72 -4.70
N ASP A 621 -8.94 -32.88 -6.01
CA ASP A 621 -10.11 -33.46 -6.68
C ASP A 621 -10.32 -34.94 -6.30
N ASP A 622 -9.25 -35.72 -6.16
CA ASP A 622 -9.30 -37.13 -5.74
C ASP A 622 -9.74 -37.25 -4.28
N VAL A 623 -9.29 -36.32 -3.43
CA VAL A 623 -9.72 -36.21 -2.04
C VAL A 623 -11.20 -35.90 -1.97
N PHE A 624 -11.70 -34.95 -2.77
CA PHE A 624 -13.13 -34.65 -2.84
C PHE A 624 -13.95 -35.84 -3.35
N ALA A 625 -13.48 -36.56 -4.38
CA ALA A 625 -14.16 -37.75 -4.87
C ALA A 625 -14.31 -38.83 -3.79
N LYS A 626 -13.27 -39.04 -2.96
CA LYS A 626 -13.32 -39.96 -1.82
C LYS A 626 -14.29 -39.49 -0.72
N ILE A 627 -14.34 -38.18 -0.43
CA ILE A 627 -15.26 -37.63 0.56
C ILE A 627 -16.71 -37.74 0.07
N GLN A 628 -16.98 -37.38 -1.19
CA GLN A 628 -18.33 -37.39 -1.77
C GLN A 628 -18.94 -38.79 -1.82
N GLY A 629 -18.17 -39.81 -2.24
CA GLY A 629 -18.55 -41.22 -2.20
C GLY A 629 -19.96 -41.54 -2.70
N ILE A 630 -20.55 -42.64 -2.21
CA ILE A 630 -21.91 -43.08 -2.57
C ILE A 630 -22.92 -42.41 -1.61
N GLU A 631 -24.04 -41.93 -2.13
CA GLU A 631 -25.09 -41.32 -1.31
C GLU A 631 -25.56 -42.25 -0.17
N ASN A 632 -25.93 -41.66 0.97
CA ASN A 632 -26.35 -42.35 2.20
C ASN A 632 -25.33 -43.29 2.83
N SER A 633 -24.12 -43.39 2.27
CA SER A 633 -23.02 -44.10 2.92
C SER A 633 -22.32 -43.21 3.96
N GLU A 634 -21.71 -43.86 4.93
CA GLU A 634 -20.92 -43.20 5.96
C GLU A 634 -19.50 -42.89 5.45
N VAL A 635 -18.97 -41.74 5.85
CA VAL A 635 -17.59 -41.33 5.62
C VAL A 635 -16.90 -41.09 6.94
N THR A 636 -15.80 -41.80 7.20
CA THR A 636 -14.97 -41.59 8.38
C THR A 636 -13.76 -40.75 7.99
N LEU A 637 -13.69 -39.53 8.51
CA LEU A 637 -12.61 -38.59 8.29
C LEU A 637 -11.69 -38.57 9.51
N THR A 638 -10.38 -38.69 9.32
CA THR A 638 -9.40 -38.56 10.40
C THR A 638 -8.61 -37.29 10.21
N PHE A 639 -8.61 -36.44 11.23
CA PHE A 639 -7.95 -35.14 11.24
C PHE A 639 -6.83 -35.11 12.27
N SER A 640 -5.85 -34.22 12.05
CA SER A 640 -4.92 -33.76 13.08
C SER A 640 -5.13 -32.28 13.36
N ARG A 641 -5.27 -31.94 14.65
CA ARG A 641 -5.36 -30.56 15.12
C ARG A 641 -4.06 -30.16 15.80
N PHE A 642 -3.47 -29.06 15.34
CA PHE A 642 -2.29 -28.47 15.98
C PHE A 642 -2.73 -27.69 17.22
N MET A 643 -2.36 -28.17 18.41
CA MET A 643 -2.79 -27.57 19.68
C MET A 643 -1.83 -26.48 20.20
N GLY A 644 -0.73 -26.18 19.49
CA GLY A 644 0.22 -25.11 19.85
C GLY A 644 1.01 -25.31 21.15
N THR A 645 0.70 -26.33 21.94
CA THR A 645 1.24 -26.55 23.29
C THR A 645 2.49 -27.44 23.34
N GLY A 646 3.03 -27.84 22.19
CA GLY A 646 4.19 -28.74 22.12
C GLY A 646 3.90 -30.20 22.51
N LEU A 647 2.63 -30.54 22.80
CA LEU A 647 2.17 -31.87 23.21
C LEU A 647 1.90 -32.84 22.03
N GLY A 648 2.37 -32.50 20.82
CA GLY A 648 2.07 -33.23 19.59
C GLY A 648 0.69 -32.88 19.02
N ASP A 649 0.47 -33.27 17.76
CA ASP A 649 -0.81 -33.07 17.08
C ASP A 649 -1.87 -34.01 17.65
N GLN A 650 -3.05 -33.48 18.00
CA GLN A 650 -4.17 -34.31 18.42
C GLN A 650 -4.83 -34.93 17.19
N VAL A 651 -4.72 -36.24 17.04
CA VAL A 651 -5.40 -36.99 15.97
C VAL A 651 -6.77 -37.45 16.45
N TYR A 652 -7.82 -37.19 15.66
CA TYR A 652 -9.18 -37.61 15.97
C TYR A 652 -9.94 -38.02 14.70
N SER A 653 -10.93 -38.91 14.84
CA SER A 653 -11.74 -39.40 13.72
C SER A 653 -13.22 -39.12 13.93
N ILE A 654 -13.92 -38.75 12.87
CA ILE A 654 -15.36 -38.47 12.86
C ILE A 654 -16.04 -39.20 11.71
N THR A 655 -17.20 -39.79 11.95
CA THR A 655 -18.03 -40.43 10.91
C THR A 655 -19.24 -39.56 10.60
N LEU A 656 -19.40 -39.16 9.34
CA LEU A 656 -20.50 -38.36 8.82
C LEU A 656 -21.33 -39.18 7.82
N LYS A 657 -22.63 -38.89 7.67
CA LYS A 657 -23.49 -39.50 6.64
C LYS A 657 -23.59 -38.61 5.41
N ARG A 658 -23.34 -39.17 4.22
CA ARG A 658 -23.52 -38.48 2.93
C ARG A 658 -25.01 -38.32 2.64
N ARG A 659 -25.47 -37.12 2.27
CA ARG A 659 -26.87 -36.88 1.88
C ARG A 659 -27.01 -36.97 0.35
N ARG A 660 -28.21 -37.36 -0.10
CA ARG A 660 -28.65 -37.26 -1.51
C ARG A 660 -28.61 -35.81 -1.98
N GLY A 661 -27.88 -35.54 -3.06
CA GLY A 661 -27.87 -34.23 -3.69
C GLY A 661 -29.16 -34.02 -4.45
N ASP A 662 -30.21 -33.48 -3.82
CA ASP A 662 -31.37 -32.99 -4.56
C ASP A 662 -30.94 -31.73 -5.33
N LEU A 663 -30.63 -31.89 -6.62
CA LEU A 663 -30.19 -30.84 -7.56
C LEU A 663 -31.22 -29.70 -7.81
N SER A 664 -32.29 -29.59 -7.02
CA SER A 664 -33.45 -28.74 -7.31
C SER A 664 -33.52 -27.41 -6.54
N THR A 665 -32.55 -27.07 -5.68
CA THR A 665 -32.48 -25.73 -5.09
C THR A 665 -31.47 -24.84 -5.83
N PRO A 666 -31.90 -23.70 -6.41
CA PRO A 666 -30.98 -22.80 -7.10
C PRO A 666 -30.06 -22.12 -6.08
N ILE A 667 -28.75 -22.39 -6.18
CA ILE A 667 -27.74 -21.77 -5.33
C ILE A 667 -27.18 -20.52 -6.01
N ASN A 668 -27.16 -19.40 -5.29
CA ASN A 668 -26.59 -18.12 -5.71
C ASN A 668 -25.09 -18.24 -6.03
N LYS A 669 -24.72 -17.72 -7.21
CA LYS A 669 -23.39 -17.80 -7.86
C LYS A 669 -22.30 -16.92 -7.21
N ALA A 670 -22.08 -17.01 -5.90
CA ALA A 670 -21.02 -16.26 -5.23
C ALA A 670 -20.09 -17.19 -4.44
N GLY A 671 -19.20 -17.86 -5.15
CA GLY A 671 -18.15 -18.71 -4.57
C GLY A 671 -17.68 -19.73 -5.60
N VAL A 672 -16.52 -19.48 -6.21
CA VAL A 672 -15.92 -20.37 -7.21
C VAL A 672 -15.53 -21.69 -6.54
N GLY A 673 -16.37 -22.71 -6.72
CA GLY A 673 -16.04 -24.12 -6.55
C GLY A 673 -16.28 -24.80 -7.90
N LEU A 674 -15.25 -25.45 -8.45
CA LEU A 674 -15.31 -26.14 -9.74
C LEU A 674 -16.46 -27.14 -9.79
N LEU A 675 -17.35 -26.96 -10.76
CA LEU A 675 -18.31 -27.95 -11.25
C LEU A 675 -17.69 -28.65 -12.46
N LEU A 676 -17.41 -29.96 -12.38
CA LEU A 676 -17.14 -30.78 -13.54
C LEU A 676 -18.26 -31.82 -13.70
N GLY A 677 -19.12 -31.57 -14.68
CA GLY A 677 -20.06 -32.53 -15.25
C GLY A 677 -20.23 -32.20 -16.73
N LYS A 678 -19.79 -33.12 -17.59
CA LYS A 678 -19.90 -33.03 -19.06
C LYS A 678 -21.38 -32.95 -19.45
N PHE A 679 -21.70 -32.06 -20.40
CA PHE A 679 -22.92 -32.14 -21.19
C PHE A 679 -22.73 -33.23 -22.24
N ASP A 680 -23.52 -34.29 -22.16
CA ASP A 680 -23.90 -35.03 -23.36
C ASP A 680 -25.15 -34.34 -23.92
N ALA A 681 -25.03 -33.87 -25.16
CA ALA A 681 -26.14 -33.45 -25.97
C ALA A 681 -26.85 -34.72 -26.44
N ASP A 682 -28.01 -35.03 -25.87
CA ASP A 682 -29.18 -35.60 -26.51
C ASP A 682 -30.28 -35.85 -25.45
N ASP A 683 -31.53 -35.66 -25.87
CA ASP A 683 -32.80 -35.93 -25.18
C ASP A 683 -33.49 -34.78 -24.37
N ILE A 684 -34.24 -33.98 -25.17
CA ILE A 684 -35.60 -33.41 -24.98
C ILE A 684 -35.96 -32.73 -23.65
#